data_AF-A0A8H3C8D5-F1
#
_entry.id   AF-A0A8H3C8D5-F1
#
_cell.length_a   1.000
_cell.length_b   1.000
_cell.length_c   1.000
_cell.angle_alpha   90.00
_cell.angle_beta   90.00
_cell.angle_gamma   90.00
#
_symmetry.space_group_name_H-M   'P 1'
#
loop_
_entity.id
_entity.type
_entity.pdbx_description
1 polymer ?
#
loop_
_entity_poly.entity_id
_entity_poly.type
_entity_poly.pdbx_seq_one_letter_code
_entity_poly.pdbx_strand_id
1 'polypeptide(L)'
;MMLESFYASQLAVMAGYAFFAMLVENYISKRHTPKAEESDPIAGRRPTAASEQAARALSYKYLAVYGVVMAADWLQGPYVYSLYKDQYGYSERMVATLFVTGFLSAGLAAPTVGVWADNYGRKRICMGFCASYTISCFCTFINWIPVNLAGRVFGGISTSILFSCFDSWLVSAAQTANVSSQDLSSIFSSATLINGLVAAGMGIFSNALVAKTGSFASPFAASALCLVVAWFLMVSLWSENHGSRTESAATDLLQIQRLRDAWGVVREDSSMIVLGLVQTCFEGSMYLFVFLWVPSMQEVAGSSSLPLGIIFSAYMVCMMLGSLLYKCLVTYASGGESTLVLHAKLSSLTLMTAAFALASFTAMIAVPVLLSLATSAFAASASDWQSRSIYQVVTDRFATADGSGPSCNTADRKYCGGTYKGITSHLDYIQGMGFDAIWISPITKNIGGSNGYGEGYHGYWPMDLYNLNDGFGTADDLKELSAALHKRGMYLMVDVVVNHFAATSTPPSLTYGGYSPFNAETDYHPFCFITDFNNQTQVEQCWLGDTTVALSDINTESENVVNTYNTWVKNITSFYSIDGIRIDTVKHVRKDFWPAFVKSSGVFSIGEVLSNETQYTGDYTNYMDAVLDYPSWFAVTQAFASTTGNIALIAQNIPETQKYFKNGGISTGAFLENHDQPRFQSWTTDLSLVKNAMTYTFVTDGIPILYYGQEQGYTGGNEPASREALWFTSYQTQNKPLVEHVSKLNAARKAAIAGDSKFLSTQMKVVANSTHNIAVQKGKLLTALTNVGSQGAAENFELTGTGYSANEQLVDIISCTNVTADASGNVNVALKGGNPQVIIPVSQLSGSGLCGSAKSAVTTSSGSNNGASTVGFASAILAAAIGVVGVLPFLF
;
A
#
# COMPACT_ATOMS: atom_id res chain seq x y z
N MET A 1 0.18 -29.19 23.60
CA MET A 1 0.97 -29.47 24.82
C MET A 1 2.28 -28.67 24.88
N MET A 2 3.14 -28.66 23.85
CA MET A 2 4.43 -27.90 23.89
C MET A 2 4.28 -26.37 24.00
N LEU A 3 3.30 -25.75 23.32
CA LEU A 3 3.06 -24.29 23.37
C LEU A 3 2.54 -23.81 24.74
N GLU A 4 1.63 -24.57 25.34
CA GLU A 4 1.08 -24.24 26.65
C GLU A 4 2.14 -24.30 27.75
N SER A 5 3.00 -25.33 27.74
CA SER A 5 4.14 -25.40 28.66
C SER A 5 5.12 -24.24 28.49
N PHE A 6 5.35 -23.79 27.25
CA PHE A 6 6.20 -22.65 26.97
C PHE A 6 5.64 -21.37 27.62
N TYR A 7 4.40 -20.99 27.31
CA TYR A 7 3.80 -19.77 27.86
C TYR A 7 3.60 -19.83 29.38
N ALA A 8 3.29 -21.01 29.93
CA ALA A 8 3.18 -21.20 31.37
C ALA A 8 4.53 -21.00 32.08
N SER A 9 5.63 -21.53 31.52
CA SER A 9 6.97 -21.31 32.07
C SER A 9 7.40 -19.84 32.01
N GLN A 10 7.12 -19.14 30.90
CA GLN A 10 7.39 -17.72 30.75
C GLN A 10 6.62 -16.89 31.78
N LEU A 11 5.33 -17.18 31.95
CA LEU A 11 4.50 -16.52 32.95
C LEU A 11 5.02 -16.74 34.37
N ALA A 12 5.45 -17.96 34.71
CA ALA A 12 6.02 -18.26 36.02
C ALA A 12 7.30 -17.46 36.29
N VAL A 13 8.19 -17.34 35.29
CA VAL A 13 9.41 -16.54 35.38
C VAL A 13 9.07 -15.06 35.56
N MET A 14 8.16 -14.52 34.75
CA MET A 14 7.74 -13.11 34.85
C MET A 14 7.07 -12.80 36.19
N ALA A 15 6.22 -13.69 36.69
CA ALA A 15 5.59 -13.55 38.00
C ALA A 15 6.63 -13.58 39.13
N GLY A 16 7.66 -14.42 39.02
CA GLY A 16 8.79 -14.44 39.95
C GLY A 16 9.55 -13.11 39.97
N TYR A 17 9.83 -12.54 38.80
CA TYR A 17 10.45 -11.21 38.69
C TYR A 17 9.57 -10.11 39.26
N ALA A 18 8.26 -10.15 39.00
CA ALA A 18 7.32 -9.17 39.53
C ALA A 18 7.26 -9.22 41.06
N PHE A 19 7.25 -10.43 41.64
CA PHE A 19 7.33 -10.61 43.09
C PHE A 19 8.64 -10.05 43.67
N PHE A 20 9.77 -10.34 43.02
CA PHE A 20 11.05 -9.77 43.43
C PHE A 20 11.07 -8.24 43.34
N ALA A 21 10.56 -7.65 42.25
CA ALA A 21 10.47 -6.21 42.06
C ALA A 21 9.58 -5.55 43.13
N MET A 22 8.47 -6.18 43.52
CA MET A 22 7.64 -5.71 44.64
C MET A 22 8.39 -5.73 45.97
N LEU A 23 9.22 -6.75 46.24
CA LEU A 23 10.04 -6.78 47.47
C LEU A 23 11.11 -5.69 47.46
N VAL A 24 11.76 -5.45 46.33
CA VAL A 24 12.75 -4.39 46.14
C VAL A 24 12.12 -3.01 46.30
N GLU A 25 10.97 -2.77 45.68
CA GLU A 25 10.23 -1.51 45.83
C GLU A 25 9.85 -1.29 47.29
N ASN A 26 9.28 -2.29 47.97
CA ASN A 26 8.95 -2.18 49.39
C ASN A 26 10.18 -1.89 50.27
N TYR A 27 11.34 -2.44 49.92
CA TYR A 27 12.59 -2.18 50.63
C TYR A 27 13.10 -0.75 50.40
N ILE A 28 13.05 -0.25 49.16
CA ILE A 28 13.49 1.10 48.79
C ILE A 28 12.54 2.15 49.38
N SER A 29 11.23 1.98 49.23
CA SER A 29 10.20 2.87 49.74
C SER A 29 10.26 3.01 51.28
N LYS A 30 10.66 1.95 52.00
CA LYS A 30 10.90 2.02 53.46
C LYS A 30 12.15 2.81 53.86
N ARG A 31 13.15 2.93 52.98
CA ARG A 31 14.39 3.69 53.24
C ARG A 31 14.31 5.16 52.82
N HIS A 32 13.49 5.46 51.82
CA HIS A 32 13.34 6.80 51.22
C HIS A 32 11.95 7.41 51.48
N THR A 33 11.42 7.33 52.69
CA THR A 33 10.31 8.22 53.09
C THR A 33 10.81 9.67 53.15
N PRO A 34 10.33 10.59 52.29
CA PRO A 34 10.65 11.99 52.40
C PRO A 34 10.06 12.54 53.71
N LYS A 35 10.80 13.42 54.41
CA LYS A 35 10.19 14.30 55.42
C LYS A 35 9.15 15.16 54.70
N ALA A 36 7.90 15.11 55.12
CA ALA A 36 6.84 15.95 54.58
C ALA A 36 7.23 17.44 54.76
N GLU A 37 7.49 18.15 53.67
CA GLU A 37 7.58 19.60 53.65
C GLU A 37 6.17 20.20 53.50
N GLU A 38 5.88 21.14 54.40
CA GLU A 38 4.63 21.89 54.53
C GLU A 38 4.29 22.68 53.27
N SER A 39 3.19 22.36 52.60
CA SER A 39 2.44 23.33 51.78
C SER A 39 1.07 22.78 51.37
N ASP A 40 0.18 22.58 52.35
CA ASP A 40 -1.25 22.45 52.09
C ASP A 40 -1.99 23.30 53.14
N PRO A 41 -2.84 24.28 52.78
CA PRO A 41 -3.53 25.15 53.73
C PRO A 41 -4.48 24.43 54.71
N ILE A 42 -4.62 23.10 54.56
CA ILE A 42 -5.43 22.23 55.43
C ILE A 42 -4.55 21.26 56.26
N ALA A 43 -3.24 21.15 56.00
CA ALA A 43 -2.33 20.18 56.63
C ALA A 43 -1.79 20.59 58.02
N GLY A 44 -2.59 21.30 58.82
CA GLY A 44 -2.24 21.70 60.19
C GLY A 44 -2.64 20.70 61.28
N ARG A 45 -3.18 19.52 60.96
CA ARG A 45 -3.63 18.53 61.96
C ARG A 45 -2.81 17.25 61.91
N ARG A 46 -2.16 16.90 63.03
CA ARG A 46 -1.66 15.52 63.27
C ARG A 46 -2.82 14.53 63.01
N PRO A 47 -2.61 13.46 62.23
CA PRO A 47 -3.64 12.44 62.03
C PRO A 47 -4.01 11.83 63.38
N THR A 48 -5.29 11.92 63.74
CA THR A 48 -5.83 11.25 64.93
C THR A 48 -5.95 9.75 64.66
N ALA A 49 -5.79 8.88 65.67
CA ALA A 49 -5.96 7.42 65.48
C ALA A 49 -7.32 7.04 64.82
N ALA A 50 -8.34 7.88 65.00
CA ALA A 50 -9.66 7.75 64.36
C ALA A 50 -9.63 7.96 62.83
N SER A 51 -8.81 8.88 62.31
CA SER A 51 -8.72 9.14 60.86
C SER A 51 -7.98 8.01 60.14
N GLU A 52 -6.97 7.42 60.76
CA GLU A 52 -6.27 6.25 60.21
C GLU A 52 -7.16 5.01 60.18
N GLN A 53 -7.98 4.80 61.22
CA GLN A 53 -8.97 3.73 61.26
C GLN A 53 -10.08 3.94 60.22
N ALA A 54 -10.55 5.17 60.03
CA ALA A 54 -11.52 5.53 58.98
C ALA A 54 -10.97 5.29 57.57
N ALA A 55 -9.72 5.65 57.31
CA ALA A 55 -9.05 5.41 56.03
C ALA A 55 -8.90 3.91 55.73
N ARG A 56 -8.48 3.09 56.71
CA ARG A 56 -8.40 1.62 56.55
C ARG A 56 -9.77 0.98 56.30
N ALA A 57 -10.81 1.42 57.02
CA ALA A 57 -12.16 0.93 56.83
C ALA A 57 -12.71 1.29 55.44
N LEU A 58 -12.46 2.52 54.96
CA LEU A 58 -12.86 2.96 53.62
C LEU A 58 -12.10 2.20 52.52
N SER A 59 -10.79 2.00 52.71
CA SER A 59 -9.94 1.23 51.81
C SER A 59 -10.48 -0.20 51.63
N TYR A 60 -10.79 -0.92 52.71
CA TYR A 60 -11.38 -2.26 52.62
C TYR A 60 -12.74 -2.26 51.89
N LYS A 61 -13.63 -1.32 52.20
CA LYS A 61 -14.96 -1.22 51.57
C LYS A 61 -14.88 -0.99 50.06
N TYR A 62 -13.93 -0.18 49.61
CA TYR A 62 -13.74 0.10 48.19
C TYR A 62 -13.05 -1.07 47.48
N LEU A 63 -11.89 -1.50 47.99
CA LEU A 63 -11.04 -2.50 47.34
C LEU A 63 -11.72 -3.87 47.23
N ALA A 64 -12.55 -4.25 48.21
CA ALA A 64 -13.32 -5.50 48.15
C ALA A 64 -14.31 -5.53 46.99
N VAL A 65 -15.01 -4.42 46.73
CA VAL A 65 -15.95 -4.31 45.59
C VAL A 65 -15.17 -4.19 44.29
N TYR A 66 -14.19 -3.29 44.24
CA TYR A 66 -13.41 -3.00 43.05
C TYR A 66 -12.69 -4.24 42.51
N GLY A 67 -12.08 -5.05 43.38
CA GLY A 67 -11.42 -6.29 42.97
C GLY A 67 -12.35 -7.30 42.31
N VAL A 68 -13.58 -7.47 42.81
CA VAL A 68 -14.57 -8.39 42.21
C VAL A 68 -15.10 -7.86 40.89
N VAL A 69 -15.31 -6.54 40.79
CA VAL A 69 -15.75 -5.89 39.55
C VAL A 69 -14.68 -6.02 38.46
N MET A 70 -13.41 -5.74 38.79
CA MET A 70 -12.30 -5.94 37.85
C MET A 70 -12.12 -7.41 37.49
N ALA A 71 -12.39 -8.34 38.41
CA ALA A 71 -12.36 -9.77 38.09
C ALA A 71 -13.39 -10.13 37.01
N ALA A 72 -14.60 -9.58 37.12
CA ALA A 72 -15.64 -9.77 36.11
C ALA A 72 -15.20 -9.25 34.72
N ASP A 73 -14.55 -8.10 34.66
CA ASP A 73 -14.11 -7.50 33.40
C ASP A 73 -12.98 -8.31 32.74
N TRP A 74 -11.93 -8.63 33.50
CA TRP A 74 -10.76 -9.33 32.97
C TRP A 74 -10.99 -10.80 32.61
N LEU A 75 -12.04 -11.44 33.12
CA LEU A 75 -12.43 -12.79 32.71
C LEU A 75 -12.77 -12.87 31.22
N GLN A 76 -13.33 -11.81 30.65
CA GLN A 76 -13.79 -11.79 29.26
C GLN A 76 -12.66 -11.46 28.28
N GLY A 77 -11.74 -10.60 28.70
CA GLY A 77 -10.69 -9.99 27.87
C GLY A 77 -10.01 -10.92 26.86
N PRO A 78 -9.52 -12.12 27.26
CA PRO A 78 -8.76 -13.00 26.36
C PRO A 78 -9.59 -13.63 25.24
N TYR A 79 -10.90 -13.75 25.40
CA TYR A 79 -11.74 -14.63 24.56
C TYR A 79 -12.81 -13.91 23.74
N VAL A 80 -12.95 -12.59 23.86
CA VAL A 80 -13.94 -11.82 23.08
C VAL A 80 -13.76 -12.00 21.57
N TYR A 81 -12.52 -11.88 21.08
CA TYR A 81 -12.23 -12.02 19.65
C TYR A 81 -12.53 -13.46 19.16
N SER A 82 -11.95 -14.45 19.83
CA SER A 82 -12.10 -15.86 19.47
C SER A 82 -13.54 -16.37 19.63
N LEU A 83 -14.33 -15.85 20.56
CA LEU A 83 -15.74 -16.21 20.65
C LEU A 83 -16.50 -15.84 19.36
N TYR A 84 -16.32 -14.61 18.85
CA TYR A 84 -17.02 -14.17 17.65
C TYR A 84 -16.44 -14.76 16.36
N LYS A 85 -15.11 -14.81 16.24
CA LYS A 85 -14.43 -15.30 15.03
C LYS A 85 -14.43 -16.83 14.94
N ASP A 86 -13.95 -17.49 16.00
CA ASP A 86 -13.62 -18.92 15.96
C ASP A 86 -14.82 -19.80 16.34
N GLN A 87 -15.65 -19.38 17.30
CA GLN A 87 -16.83 -20.17 17.73
C GLN A 87 -18.12 -19.79 16.99
N TYR A 88 -18.38 -18.50 16.71
CA TYR A 88 -19.58 -18.07 15.97
C TYR A 88 -19.36 -17.88 14.47
N GLY A 89 -18.12 -17.91 13.98
CA GLY A 89 -17.82 -17.86 12.55
C GLY A 89 -18.06 -16.51 11.89
N TYR A 90 -18.07 -15.41 12.66
CA TYR A 90 -18.26 -14.06 12.10
C TYR A 90 -17.07 -13.62 11.25
N SER A 91 -17.32 -12.79 10.23
CA SER A 91 -16.25 -12.18 9.45
C SER A 91 -15.45 -11.18 10.31
N GLU A 92 -14.17 -10.99 10.01
CA GLU A 92 -13.31 -10.06 10.77
C GLU A 92 -13.85 -8.62 10.77
N ARG A 93 -14.46 -8.19 9.66
CA ARG A 93 -15.16 -6.90 9.56
C ARG A 93 -16.31 -6.80 10.57
N MET A 94 -17.07 -7.88 10.76
CA MET A 94 -18.15 -7.91 11.74
C MET A 94 -17.61 -7.91 13.18
N VAL A 95 -16.53 -8.63 13.45
CA VAL A 95 -15.86 -8.60 14.76
C VAL A 95 -15.35 -7.18 15.05
N ALA A 96 -14.69 -6.52 14.09
CA ALA A 96 -14.26 -5.12 14.21
C ALA A 96 -15.46 -4.19 14.49
N THR A 97 -16.58 -4.39 13.80
CA THR A 97 -17.82 -3.62 14.03
C THR A 97 -18.34 -3.79 15.46
N LEU A 98 -18.30 -5.01 16.02
CA LEU A 98 -18.70 -5.28 17.41
C LEU A 98 -17.77 -4.57 18.43
N PHE A 99 -16.45 -4.58 18.20
CA PHE A 99 -15.49 -3.85 19.04
C PHE A 99 -15.70 -2.33 18.96
N VAL A 100 -15.81 -1.77 17.75
CA VAL A 100 -16.07 -0.35 17.52
C VAL A 100 -17.39 0.08 18.16
N THR A 101 -18.44 -0.74 18.07
CA THR A 101 -19.74 -0.47 18.71
C THR A 101 -19.59 -0.35 20.24
N GLY A 102 -18.78 -1.22 20.85
CA GLY A 102 -18.45 -1.13 22.28
C GLY A 102 -17.72 0.17 22.64
N PHE A 103 -16.66 0.51 21.92
CA PHE A 103 -15.88 1.72 22.20
C PHE A 103 -16.67 3.01 21.92
N LEU A 104 -17.44 3.04 20.83
CA LEU A 104 -18.27 4.18 20.47
C LEU A 104 -19.39 4.40 21.48
N SER A 105 -20.06 3.33 21.92
CA SER A 105 -21.08 3.44 22.96
C SER A 105 -20.50 3.91 24.31
N ALA A 106 -19.29 3.46 24.67
CA ALA A 106 -18.59 3.98 25.84
C ALA A 106 -18.31 5.49 25.71
N GLY A 107 -17.73 5.92 24.59
CA GLY A 107 -17.44 7.34 24.33
C GLY A 107 -18.68 8.22 24.35
N LEU A 108 -19.80 7.75 23.79
CA LEU A 108 -21.08 8.47 23.80
C LEU A 108 -21.72 8.51 25.19
N ALA A 109 -21.57 7.46 25.99
CA ALA A 109 -22.12 7.40 27.33
C ALA A 109 -21.31 8.21 28.36
N ALA A 110 -19.99 8.33 28.18
CA ALA A 110 -19.08 8.92 29.16
C ALA A 110 -19.51 10.29 29.72
N PRO A 111 -19.97 11.27 28.90
CA PRO A 111 -20.38 12.57 29.43
C PRO A 111 -21.69 12.52 30.22
N THR A 112 -22.59 11.59 29.88
CA THR A 112 -23.91 11.48 30.51
C THR A 112 -23.86 10.73 31.84
N VAL A 113 -22.95 9.77 31.96
CA VAL A 113 -22.81 8.90 33.15
C VAL A 113 -22.46 9.70 34.40
N GLY A 114 -21.57 10.70 34.31
CA GLY A 114 -21.23 11.56 35.44
C GLY A 114 -22.44 12.31 36.00
N VAL A 115 -23.27 12.87 35.10
CA VAL A 115 -24.52 13.55 35.46
C VAL A 115 -25.51 12.59 36.10
N TRP A 116 -25.68 11.39 35.53
CA TRP A 116 -26.58 10.39 36.09
C TRP A 116 -26.14 9.98 37.50
N ALA A 117 -24.83 9.85 37.74
CA ALA A 117 -24.26 9.52 39.03
C ALA A 117 -24.57 10.61 40.08
N ASP A 118 -24.49 11.88 39.70
CA ASP A 118 -24.77 12.99 40.61
C ASP A 118 -26.27 13.12 40.94
N ASN A 119 -27.16 12.94 39.96
CA ASN A 119 -28.60 13.10 40.14
C ASN A 119 -29.28 11.87 40.78
N TYR A 120 -29.01 10.67 40.25
CA TYR A 120 -29.69 9.44 40.67
C TYR A 120 -28.99 8.71 41.82
N GLY A 121 -27.75 9.11 42.15
CA GLY A 121 -26.94 8.52 43.21
C GLY A 121 -25.82 7.64 42.65
N ARG A 122 -24.60 7.83 43.16
CA ARG A 122 -23.39 7.18 42.64
C ARG A 122 -23.41 5.67 42.90
N LYS A 123 -23.95 5.21 44.04
CA LYS A 123 -24.06 3.77 44.35
C LYS A 123 -25.05 3.10 43.39
N ARG A 124 -26.20 3.74 43.14
CA ARG A 124 -27.23 3.21 42.21
C ARG A 124 -26.71 3.07 40.79
N ILE A 125 -25.92 4.02 40.30
CA ILE A 125 -25.31 3.91 38.96
C ILE A 125 -24.23 2.81 38.92
N CYS A 126 -23.40 2.66 39.96
CA CYS A 126 -22.48 1.51 40.07
C CYS A 126 -23.21 0.16 40.15
N MET A 127 -24.39 0.10 40.75
CA MET A 127 -25.26 -1.09 40.68
C MET A 127 -25.80 -1.28 39.26
N GLY A 128 -26.16 -0.19 38.58
CA GLY A 128 -26.51 -0.17 37.15
C GLY A 128 -25.45 -0.83 36.27
N PHE A 129 -24.16 -0.60 36.56
CA PHE A 129 -23.05 -1.30 35.90
C PHE A 129 -23.17 -2.83 36.00
N CYS A 130 -23.45 -3.38 37.19
CA CYS A 130 -23.61 -4.83 37.32
C CYS A 130 -24.78 -5.34 36.48
N ALA A 131 -25.90 -4.62 36.44
CA ALA A 131 -27.06 -5.01 35.64
C ALA A 131 -26.79 -4.94 34.14
N SER A 132 -26.26 -3.82 33.64
CA SER A 132 -25.95 -3.65 32.21
C SER A 132 -24.86 -4.60 31.73
N TYR A 133 -23.85 -4.86 32.56
CA TYR A 133 -22.75 -5.75 32.21
C TYR A 133 -23.18 -7.22 32.26
N THR A 134 -24.06 -7.61 33.18
CA THR A 134 -24.70 -8.93 33.17
C THR A 134 -25.55 -9.13 31.91
N ILE A 135 -26.31 -8.12 31.47
CA ILE A 135 -27.06 -8.17 30.19
C ILE A 135 -26.09 -8.37 29.02
N SER A 136 -24.99 -7.62 28.98
CA SER A 136 -23.94 -7.78 27.97
C SER A 136 -23.41 -9.23 27.93
N CYS A 137 -23.07 -9.82 29.08
CA CYS A 137 -22.66 -11.22 29.17
C CYS A 137 -23.73 -12.18 28.63
N PHE A 138 -25.00 -11.98 28.98
CA PHE A 138 -26.09 -12.84 28.49
C PHE A 138 -26.27 -12.76 26.97
N CYS A 139 -26.13 -11.57 26.39
CA CYS A 139 -26.18 -11.39 24.94
C CYS A 139 -25.11 -12.21 24.21
N THR A 140 -23.94 -12.42 24.82
CA THR A 140 -22.86 -13.20 24.19
C THR A 140 -23.18 -14.68 24.00
N PHE A 141 -24.17 -15.25 24.70
CA PHE A 141 -24.57 -16.66 24.52
C PHE A 141 -25.49 -16.87 23.31
N ILE A 142 -26.04 -15.79 22.76
CA ILE A 142 -26.98 -15.85 21.64
C ILE A 142 -26.21 -15.55 20.36
N ASN A 143 -26.10 -16.54 19.48
CA ASN A 143 -25.49 -16.36 18.16
C ASN A 143 -26.45 -15.65 17.19
N TRP A 144 -26.78 -14.38 17.50
CA TRP A 144 -27.57 -13.51 16.63
C TRP A 144 -26.98 -12.11 16.64
N ILE A 145 -26.57 -11.62 15.47
CA ILE A 145 -25.78 -10.39 15.31
C ILE A 145 -26.45 -9.17 15.97
N PRO A 146 -27.76 -8.89 15.82
CA PRO A 146 -28.40 -7.76 16.49
C PRO A 146 -28.33 -7.82 18.02
N VAL A 147 -28.43 -9.02 18.61
CA VAL A 147 -28.30 -9.20 20.07
C VAL A 147 -26.85 -9.00 20.51
N ASN A 148 -25.87 -9.47 19.73
CA ASN A 148 -24.46 -9.22 20.03
C ASN A 148 -24.09 -7.73 19.92
N LEU A 149 -24.65 -7.00 18.95
CA LEU A 149 -24.51 -5.55 18.85
C LEU A 149 -25.13 -4.83 20.06
N ALA A 150 -26.36 -5.20 20.44
CA ALA A 150 -27.00 -4.65 21.63
C ALA A 150 -26.18 -4.95 22.90
N GLY A 151 -25.66 -6.17 23.03
CA GLY A 151 -24.75 -6.56 24.11
C GLY A 151 -23.52 -5.65 24.18
N ARG A 152 -22.89 -5.34 23.04
CA ARG A 152 -21.74 -4.44 22.98
C ARG A 152 -22.08 -3.00 23.38
N VAL A 153 -23.28 -2.51 23.07
CA VAL A 153 -23.76 -1.20 23.55
C VAL A 153 -23.87 -1.18 25.07
N PHE A 154 -24.49 -2.21 25.68
CA PHE A 154 -24.55 -2.32 27.14
C PHE A 154 -23.16 -2.49 27.77
N GLY A 155 -22.26 -3.22 27.10
CA GLY A 155 -20.86 -3.36 27.49
C GLY A 155 -20.16 -2.00 27.55
N GLY A 156 -20.25 -1.19 26.49
CA GLY A 156 -19.62 0.14 26.45
C GLY A 156 -20.16 1.11 27.49
N ILE A 157 -21.48 1.14 27.71
CA ILE A 157 -22.09 1.92 28.81
C ILE A 157 -21.51 1.49 30.17
N SER A 158 -21.34 0.18 30.36
CA SER A 158 -20.76 -0.38 31.59
C SER A 158 -19.30 0.05 31.77
N THR A 159 -18.49 0.00 30.70
CA THR A 159 -17.09 0.49 30.73
C THR A 159 -17.02 1.95 31.16
N SER A 160 -17.91 2.81 30.65
CA SER A 160 -17.94 4.23 31.05
C SER A 160 -18.32 4.42 32.52
N ILE A 161 -19.24 3.61 33.06
CA ILE A 161 -19.59 3.64 34.49
C ILE A 161 -18.41 3.19 35.35
N LEU A 162 -17.72 2.13 34.93
CA LEU A 162 -16.59 1.54 35.67
C LEU A 162 -15.48 2.57 35.92
N PHE A 163 -15.04 3.28 34.89
CA PHE A 163 -13.91 4.21 34.98
C PHE A 163 -14.30 5.64 35.42
N SER A 164 -15.57 5.90 35.73
CA SER A 164 -16.01 7.25 36.17
C SER A 164 -16.74 7.24 37.51
N CYS A 165 -17.79 6.43 37.66
CA CYS A 165 -18.64 6.46 38.84
C CYS A 165 -17.97 5.85 40.08
N PHE A 166 -17.15 4.81 39.91
CA PHE A 166 -16.45 4.15 41.02
C PHE A 166 -15.46 5.11 41.69
N ASP A 167 -14.65 5.80 40.90
CA ASP A 167 -13.71 6.81 41.38
C ASP A 167 -14.45 7.99 42.02
N SER A 168 -15.52 8.45 41.38
CA SER A 168 -16.36 9.53 41.91
C SER A 168 -16.98 9.16 43.27
N TRP A 169 -17.42 7.91 43.45
CA TRP A 169 -17.94 7.44 44.73
C TRP A 169 -16.87 7.46 45.82
N LEU A 170 -15.66 6.97 45.51
CA LEU A 170 -14.54 6.93 46.45
C LEU A 170 -14.12 8.34 46.90
N VAL A 171 -13.98 9.29 45.97
CA VAL A 171 -13.60 10.67 46.28
C VAL A 171 -14.61 11.32 47.23
N SER A 172 -15.92 11.15 46.98
CA SER A 172 -16.96 11.70 47.85
C SER A 172 -17.04 11.00 49.21
N ALA A 173 -16.84 9.68 49.25
CA ALA A 173 -16.79 8.93 50.51
C ALA A 173 -15.59 9.34 51.37
N ALA A 174 -14.44 9.60 50.75
CA ALA A 174 -13.23 10.08 51.43
C ALA A 174 -13.41 11.49 52.01
N GLN A 175 -14.04 12.40 51.26
CA GLN A 175 -14.40 13.74 51.75
C GLN A 175 -15.36 13.66 52.96
N THR A 176 -16.37 12.80 52.90
CA THR A 176 -17.33 12.61 54.00
C THR A 176 -16.68 11.98 55.24
N ALA A 177 -15.73 11.07 55.04
CA ALA A 177 -14.98 10.43 56.11
C ALA A 177 -13.78 11.27 56.62
N ASN A 178 -13.58 12.48 56.08
CA ASN A 178 -12.50 13.41 56.42
C ASN A 178 -11.10 12.76 56.31
N VAL A 179 -10.92 11.94 55.27
CA VAL A 179 -9.66 11.25 54.95
C VAL A 179 -8.72 12.22 54.24
N SER A 180 -7.42 12.17 54.55
CA SER A 180 -6.43 13.05 53.96
C SER A 180 -6.22 12.76 52.46
N SER A 181 -5.81 13.77 51.69
CA SER A 181 -5.48 13.62 50.26
C SER A 181 -4.37 12.59 50.02
N GLN A 182 -3.44 12.45 50.97
CA GLN A 182 -2.35 11.48 50.93
C GLN A 182 -2.86 10.04 51.11
N ASP A 183 -3.76 9.82 52.06
CA ASP A 183 -4.37 8.50 52.29
C ASP A 183 -5.26 8.09 51.11
N LEU A 184 -5.99 9.03 50.52
CA LEU A 184 -6.79 8.79 49.32
C LEU A 184 -5.92 8.35 48.12
N SER A 185 -4.79 9.03 47.89
CA SER A 185 -3.82 8.63 46.86
C SER A 185 -3.27 7.21 47.11
N SER A 186 -3.04 6.85 48.38
CA SER A 186 -2.61 5.49 48.74
C SER A 186 -3.68 4.43 48.44
N ILE A 187 -4.97 4.76 48.58
CA ILE A 187 -6.07 3.85 48.23
C ILE A 187 -6.12 3.61 46.72
N PHE A 188 -6.01 4.67 45.91
CA PHE A 188 -5.96 4.54 44.44
C PHE A 188 -4.74 3.71 43.98
N SER A 189 -3.56 3.94 44.58
CA SER A 189 -2.38 3.12 44.29
C SER A 189 -2.59 1.63 44.61
N SER A 190 -3.29 1.34 45.72
CA SER A 190 -3.64 -0.04 46.11
C SER A 190 -4.65 -0.67 45.14
N ALA A 191 -5.61 0.11 44.64
CA ALA A 191 -6.58 -0.33 43.65
C ALA A 191 -5.91 -0.75 42.34
N THR A 192 -4.94 0.02 41.85
CA THR A 192 -4.16 -0.32 40.65
C THR A 192 -3.37 -1.62 40.81
N LEU A 193 -2.76 -1.83 41.99
CA LEU A 193 -2.04 -3.08 42.28
C LEU A 193 -2.98 -4.28 42.29
N ILE A 194 -4.13 -4.17 42.96
CA ILE A 194 -5.15 -5.21 43.00
C ILE A 194 -5.66 -5.51 41.59
N ASN A 195 -5.88 -4.47 40.78
CA ASN A 195 -6.31 -4.64 39.39
C ASN A 195 -5.34 -5.53 38.59
N GLY A 196 -4.04 -5.24 38.66
CA GLY A 196 -3.02 -6.04 37.94
C GLY A 196 -2.96 -7.49 38.40
N LEU A 197 -3.04 -7.74 39.71
CA LEU A 197 -3.04 -9.09 40.28
C LEU A 197 -4.30 -9.87 39.89
N VAL A 198 -5.46 -9.23 39.97
CA VAL A 198 -6.75 -9.82 39.60
C VAL A 198 -6.77 -10.12 38.10
N ALA A 199 -6.28 -9.21 37.25
CA ALA A 199 -6.23 -9.41 35.80
C ALA A 199 -5.38 -10.64 35.42
N ALA A 200 -4.19 -10.77 36.00
CA ALA A 200 -3.33 -11.94 35.78
C ALA A 200 -3.98 -13.24 36.30
N GLY A 201 -4.61 -13.21 37.49
CA GLY A 201 -5.29 -14.37 38.05
C GLY A 201 -6.50 -14.82 37.21
N MET A 202 -7.30 -13.86 36.72
CA MET A 202 -8.48 -14.15 35.91
C MET A 202 -8.13 -14.62 34.50
N GLY A 203 -6.99 -14.19 33.93
CA GLY A 203 -6.46 -14.75 32.70
C GLY A 203 -6.13 -16.24 32.82
N ILE A 204 -5.46 -16.65 33.91
CA ILE A 204 -5.16 -18.07 34.18
C ILE A 204 -6.46 -18.86 34.40
N PHE A 205 -7.38 -18.31 35.20
CA PHE A 205 -8.64 -18.97 35.51
C PHE A 205 -9.54 -19.14 34.27
N SER A 206 -9.65 -18.11 33.43
CA SER A 206 -10.41 -18.19 32.18
C SER A 206 -9.81 -19.23 31.23
N ASN A 207 -8.48 -19.34 31.14
CA ASN A 207 -7.82 -20.39 30.36
C ASN A 207 -8.17 -21.81 30.86
N ALA A 208 -8.09 -22.03 32.17
CA ALA A 208 -8.47 -23.30 32.78
C ALA A 208 -9.96 -23.63 32.56
N LEU A 209 -10.82 -22.61 32.61
CA LEU A 209 -12.26 -22.76 32.40
C LEU A 209 -12.59 -23.15 30.96
N VAL A 210 -11.99 -22.48 29.97
CA VAL A 210 -12.14 -22.82 28.55
C VAL A 210 -11.58 -24.21 28.27
N ALA A 211 -10.41 -24.55 28.81
CA ALA A 211 -9.81 -25.88 28.66
C ALA A 211 -10.72 -27.02 29.19
N LYS A 212 -11.43 -26.77 30.29
CA LYS A 212 -12.34 -27.76 30.90
C LYS A 212 -13.70 -27.86 30.18
N THR A 213 -14.22 -26.74 29.68
CA THR A 213 -15.58 -26.66 29.12
C THR A 213 -15.62 -26.78 27.59
N GLY A 214 -14.50 -26.54 26.91
CA GLY A 214 -14.41 -26.53 25.45
C GLY A 214 -15.14 -25.36 24.77
N SER A 215 -15.58 -24.35 25.52
CA SER A 215 -16.32 -23.19 24.98
C SER A 215 -15.69 -21.87 25.40
N PHE A 216 -15.54 -20.95 24.45
CA PHE A 216 -15.07 -19.58 24.69
C PHE A 216 -16.13 -18.70 25.38
N ALA A 217 -17.38 -19.17 25.50
CA ALA A 217 -18.45 -18.46 26.20
C ALA A 217 -18.39 -18.66 27.73
N SER A 218 -17.69 -19.68 28.22
CA SER A 218 -17.63 -20.02 29.66
C SER A 218 -17.08 -18.90 30.56
N PRO A 219 -16.04 -18.14 30.17
CA PRO A 219 -15.57 -17.00 30.96
C PRO A 219 -16.62 -15.89 31.13
N PHE A 220 -17.51 -15.70 30.15
CA PHE A 220 -18.62 -14.73 30.23
C PHE A 220 -19.67 -15.17 31.27
N ALA A 221 -19.89 -16.48 31.42
CA ALA A 221 -20.75 -17.03 32.47
C ALA A 221 -20.15 -16.77 33.86
N ALA A 222 -18.84 -17.04 34.01
CA ALA A 222 -18.12 -16.77 35.25
C ALA A 222 -18.12 -15.28 35.60
N SER A 223 -17.97 -14.40 34.61
CA SER A 223 -18.08 -12.95 34.77
C SER A 223 -19.46 -12.54 35.32
N ALA A 224 -20.55 -13.11 34.79
CA ALA A 224 -21.89 -12.83 35.29
C ALA A 224 -22.06 -13.21 36.79
N LEU A 225 -21.45 -14.31 37.24
CA LEU A 225 -21.45 -14.70 38.65
C LEU A 225 -20.69 -13.70 39.53
N CYS A 226 -19.53 -13.23 39.07
CA CYS A 226 -18.77 -12.18 39.76
C CYS A 226 -19.58 -10.89 39.91
N LEU A 227 -20.34 -10.49 38.88
CA LEU A 227 -21.19 -9.30 38.94
C LEU A 227 -22.32 -9.42 39.97
N VAL A 228 -22.90 -10.61 40.12
CA VAL A 228 -23.90 -10.87 41.17
C VAL A 228 -23.27 -10.73 42.57
N VAL A 229 -22.06 -11.25 42.76
CA VAL A 229 -21.33 -11.08 44.03
C VAL A 229 -21.01 -9.60 44.28
N ALA A 230 -20.55 -8.87 43.27
CA ALA A 230 -20.28 -7.44 43.36
C ALA A 230 -21.54 -6.64 43.74
N TRP A 231 -22.70 -6.99 43.18
CA TRP A 231 -23.99 -6.39 43.53
C TRP A 231 -24.28 -6.54 45.03
N PHE A 232 -24.18 -7.76 45.59
CA PHE A 232 -24.42 -7.99 47.02
C PHE A 232 -23.41 -7.25 47.91
N LEU A 233 -22.14 -7.20 47.50
CA LEU A 233 -21.11 -6.45 48.22
C LEU A 233 -21.40 -4.95 48.21
N MET A 234 -21.79 -4.37 47.09
CA MET A 234 -22.15 -2.94 47.01
C MET A 234 -23.37 -2.62 47.87
N VAL A 235 -24.40 -3.48 47.87
CA VAL A 235 -25.57 -3.31 48.73
C VAL A 235 -25.17 -3.25 50.20
N SER A 236 -24.25 -4.13 50.61
CA SER A 236 -23.85 -4.32 52.01
C SER A 236 -22.79 -3.33 52.51
N LEU A 237 -21.84 -2.94 51.66
CA LEU A 237 -20.66 -2.18 52.07
C LEU A 237 -20.74 -0.68 51.76
N TRP A 238 -21.46 -0.28 50.71
CA TRP A 238 -21.47 1.10 50.21
C TRP A 238 -22.70 1.88 50.69
N SER A 239 -22.49 3.12 51.12
CA SER A 239 -23.56 4.11 51.34
C SER A 239 -23.87 4.89 50.06
N GLU A 240 -25.08 5.43 49.97
CA GLU A 240 -25.48 6.27 48.84
C GLU A 240 -24.89 7.67 49.00
N ASN A 241 -24.25 8.16 47.94
CA ASN A 241 -23.62 9.48 47.89
C ASN A 241 -24.12 10.22 46.63
N HIS A 242 -24.42 11.51 46.76
CA HIS A 242 -24.90 12.36 45.67
C HIS A 242 -23.93 13.51 45.39
N GLY A 243 -23.88 13.98 44.14
CA GLY A 243 -23.20 15.22 43.77
C GLY A 243 -24.07 16.45 44.03
N SER A 244 -23.59 17.63 43.60
CA SER A 244 -24.38 18.86 43.64
C SER A 244 -25.58 18.77 42.69
N ARG A 245 -26.77 18.53 43.23
CA ARG A 245 -28.02 18.51 42.45
C ARG A 245 -28.18 19.84 41.72
N THR A 246 -28.24 19.81 40.40
CA THR A 246 -28.58 21.00 39.61
C THR A 246 -30.02 20.93 39.12
N GLU A 247 -30.80 21.99 39.31
CA GLU A 247 -32.23 22.06 38.97
C GLU A 247 -32.55 21.87 37.48
N SER A 248 -31.56 21.98 36.58
CA SER A 248 -31.76 21.89 35.11
C SER A 248 -31.93 20.48 34.54
N ALA A 249 -31.96 19.43 35.37
CA ALA A 249 -31.98 18.04 34.89
C ALA A 249 -33.34 17.53 34.39
N ALA A 250 -34.44 18.24 34.66
CA ALA A 250 -35.79 17.77 34.34
C ALA A 250 -36.21 17.98 32.87
N THR A 251 -35.51 18.82 32.10
CA THR A 251 -35.93 19.24 30.75
C THR A 251 -35.02 18.79 29.60
N ASP A 252 -33.83 18.23 29.87
CA ASP A 252 -32.90 17.75 28.83
C ASP A 252 -32.34 16.36 29.21
N LEU A 253 -32.97 15.30 28.72
CA LEU A 253 -32.66 13.89 29.04
C LEU A 253 -31.26 13.47 28.54
N LEU A 254 -30.75 14.10 27.49
CA LEU A 254 -29.41 13.87 26.92
C LEU A 254 -28.40 14.98 27.28
N GLN A 255 -28.85 16.06 27.94
CA GLN A 255 -28.05 17.22 28.36
C GLN A 255 -27.13 17.78 27.27
N ILE A 256 -27.62 17.84 26.02
CA ILE A 256 -26.86 18.27 24.84
C ILE A 256 -26.34 19.71 25.01
N GLN A 257 -27.09 20.56 25.72
CA GLN A 257 -26.66 21.94 26.02
C GLN A 257 -25.42 21.97 26.92
N ARG A 258 -25.35 21.13 27.95
CA ARG A 258 -24.17 21.05 28.83
C ARG A 258 -22.97 20.43 28.14
N LEU A 259 -23.20 19.45 27.28
CA LEU A 259 -22.16 18.91 26.40
C LEU A 259 -21.56 19.98 25.50
N ARG A 260 -22.40 20.84 24.93
CA ARG A 260 -21.96 22.00 24.14
C ARG A 260 -21.17 23.00 24.98
N ASP A 261 -21.61 23.29 26.19
CA ASP A 261 -20.95 24.24 27.07
C ASP A 261 -19.61 23.68 27.59
N ALA A 262 -19.55 22.39 27.95
CA ALA A 262 -18.32 21.69 28.31
C ALA A 262 -17.33 21.62 27.13
N TRP A 263 -17.83 21.37 25.92
CA TRP A 263 -17.01 21.44 24.70
C TRP A 263 -16.52 22.87 24.43
N GLY A 264 -17.33 23.88 24.75
CA GLY A 264 -16.91 25.29 24.74
C GLY A 264 -15.71 25.54 25.65
N VAL A 265 -15.78 25.07 26.90
CA VAL A 265 -14.66 25.18 27.87
C VAL A 265 -13.41 24.44 27.38
N VAL A 266 -13.55 23.21 26.90
CA VAL A 266 -12.42 22.43 26.36
C VAL A 266 -11.82 23.13 25.14
N ARG A 267 -12.63 23.75 24.28
CA ARG A 267 -12.16 24.47 23.09
C ARG A 267 -11.41 25.76 23.44
N GLU A 268 -11.78 26.43 24.52
CA GLU A 268 -11.15 27.68 24.96
C GLU A 268 -9.81 27.43 25.67
N ASP A 269 -9.66 26.29 26.36
CA ASP A 269 -8.42 25.91 27.04
C ASP A 269 -7.50 25.03 26.18
N SER A 270 -6.48 25.65 25.59
CA SER A 270 -5.46 24.96 24.78
C SER A 270 -4.77 23.80 25.51
N SER A 271 -4.59 23.87 26.84
CA SER A 271 -3.97 22.80 27.61
C SER A 271 -4.90 21.59 27.73
N MET A 272 -6.21 21.80 27.87
CA MET A 272 -7.19 20.71 27.89
C MET A 272 -7.28 20.01 26.53
N ILE A 273 -7.21 20.74 25.42
CA ILE A 273 -7.17 20.14 24.06
C ILE A 273 -5.92 19.28 23.88
N VAL A 274 -4.75 19.81 24.22
CA VAL A 274 -3.48 19.08 24.07
C VAL A 274 -3.50 17.82 24.95
N LEU A 275 -3.96 17.92 26.19
CA LEU A 275 -4.09 16.76 27.07
C LEU A 275 -5.07 15.73 26.50
N GLY A 276 -6.22 16.17 25.99
CA GLY A 276 -7.20 15.30 25.35
C GLY A 276 -6.65 14.58 24.11
N LEU A 277 -5.89 15.28 23.26
CA LEU A 277 -5.24 14.70 22.08
C LEU A 277 -4.16 13.67 22.47
N VAL A 278 -3.31 14.01 23.44
CA VAL A 278 -2.27 13.10 23.95
C VAL A 278 -2.92 11.84 24.53
N GLN A 279 -3.97 11.98 25.35
CA GLN A 279 -4.70 10.85 25.91
C GLN A 279 -5.36 10.01 24.81
N THR A 280 -5.94 10.64 23.79
CA THR A 280 -6.56 9.93 22.65
C THR A 280 -5.54 9.11 21.88
N CYS A 281 -4.36 9.66 21.59
CA CYS A 281 -3.28 8.92 20.93
C CYS A 281 -2.79 7.75 21.79
N PHE A 282 -2.65 7.96 23.10
CA PHE A 282 -2.19 6.92 24.03
C PHE A 282 -3.21 5.79 24.17
N GLU A 283 -4.45 6.10 24.56
CA GLU A 283 -5.51 5.10 24.76
C GLU A 283 -5.94 4.45 23.43
N GLY A 284 -5.95 5.23 22.34
CA GLY A 284 -6.24 4.71 21.00
C GLY A 284 -5.26 3.62 20.57
N SER A 285 -3.96 3.80 20.86
CA SER A 285 -2.96 2.78 20.59
C SER A 285 -3.17 1.51 21.42
N MET A 286 -3.63 1.65 22.67
CA MET A 286 -3.96 0.52 23.54
C MET A 286 -5.18 -0.26 23.04
N TYR A 287 -6.24 0.44 22.60
CA TYR A 287 -7.42 -0.23 22.01
C TYR A 287 -7.10 -0.97 20.71
N LEU A 288 -6.22 -0.40 19.87
CA LEU A 288 -5.73 -1.09 18.68
C LEU A 288 -4.97 -2.37 19.04
N PHE A 289 -4.08 -2.30 20.04
CA PHE A 289 -3.39 -3.49 20.54
C PHE A 289 -4.37 -4.56 21.03
N VAL A 290 -5.36 -4.19 21.85
CA VAL A 290 -6.38 -5.12 22.40
C VAL A 290 -7.17 -5.83 21.30
N PHE A 291 -7.42 -5.16 20.16
CA PHE A 291 -8.09 -5.79 19.03
C PHE A 291 -7.16 -6.72 18.22
N LEU A 292 -5.91 -6.31 17.99
CA LEU A 292 -5.02 -6.98 17.03
C LEU A 292 -4.18 -8.13 17.63
N TRP A 293 -3.93 -8.15 18.94
CA TRP A 293 -2.98 -9.12 19.50
C TRP A 293 -3.40 -10.58 19.30
N VAL A 294 -4.71 -10.89 19.38
CA VAL A 294 -5.22 -12.25 19.16
C VAL A 294 -5.04 -12.69 17.70
N PRO A 295 -5.57 -11.97 16.68
CA PRO A 295 -5.40 -12.37 15.29
C PRO A 295 -3.93 -12.44 14.88
N SER A 296 -3.09 -11.48 15.29
CA SER A 296 -1.66 -11.49 14.97
C SER A 296 -0.94 -12.73 15.51
N MET A 297 -1.31 -13.20 16.71
CA MET A 297 -0.73 -14.41 17.28
C MET A 297 -1.28 -15.68 16.62
N GLN A 298 -2.57 -15.70 16.28
CA GLN A 298 -3.21 -16.83 15.59
C GLN A 298 -2.64 -17.03 14.17
N GLU A 299 -2.37 -15.94 13.44
CA GLU A 299 -1.76 -15.99 12.11
C GLU A 299 -0.38 -16.69 12.13
N VAL A 300 0.45 -16.36 13.12
CA VAL A 300 1.77 -16.98 13.29
C VAL A 300 1.68 -18.43 13.79
N ALA A 301 0.69 -18.74 14.62
CA ALA A 301 0.52 -20.08 15.20
C ALA A 301 -0.13 -21.11 14.26
N GLY A 302 -0.74 -20.66 13.16
CA GLY A 302 -1.42 -21.52 12.18
C GLY A 302 -2.57 -22.32 12.81
N SER A 303 -2.54 -23.64 12.67
CA SER A 303 -3.61 -24.55 13.15
C SER A 303 -3.53 -24.95 14.63
N SER A 304 -2.54 -24.44 15.38
CA SER A 304 -2.34 -24.81 16.78
C SER A 304 -3.20 -23.98 17.74
N SER A 305 -3.88 -24.62 18.70
CA SER A 305 -4.68 -23.93 19.71
C SER A 305 -3.79 -23.14 20.69
N LEU A 306 -3.98 -21.82 20.77
CA LEU A 306 -3.21 -20.94 21.64
C LEU A 306 -3.82 -20.82 23.05
N PRO A 307 -3.00 -20.80 24.12
CA PRO A 307 -3.47 -20.58 25.49
C PRO A 307 -3.70 -19.08 25.76
N LEU A 308 -4.75 -18.51 25.16
CA LEU A 308 -5.01 -17.06 25.13
C LEU A 308 -5.03 -16.43 26.54
N GLY A 309 -5.62 -17.10 27.54
CA GLY A 309 -5.66 -16.56 28.90
C GLY A 309 -4.29 -16.54 29.60
N ILE A 310 -3.39 -17.48 29.31
CA ILE A 310 -2.01 -17.48 29.84
C ILE A 310 -1.20 -16.35 29.20
N ILE A 311 -1.34 -16.16 27.89
CA ILE A 311 -0.70 -15.07 27.14
C ILE A 311 -1.18 -13.71 27.67
N PHE A 312 -2.50 -13.55 27.83
CA PHE A 312 -3.09 -12.36 28.42
C PHE A 312 -2.55 -12.08 29.83
N SER A 313 -2.41 -13.11 30.67
CA SER A 313 -1.84 -12.98 32.01
C SER A 313 -0.40 -12.47 31.98
N ALA A 314 0.40 -12.89 30.99
CA ALA A 314 1.77 -12.41 30.81
C ALA A 314 1.79 -10.91 30.48
N TYR A 315 0.90 -10.43 29.60
CA TYR A 315 0.77 -8.99 29.32
C TYR A 315 0.42 -8.18 30.58
N MET A 316 -0.49 -8.68 31.41
CA MET A 316 -0.87 -8.02 32.67
C MET A 316 0.29 -7.96 33.67
N VAL A 317 1.08 -9.04 33.78
CA VAL A 317 2.28 -9.04 34.64
C VAL A 317 3.34 -8.05 34.13
N CYS A 318 3.51 -7.93 32.81
CA CYS A 318 4.40 -6.93 32.20
C CYS A 318 3.95 -5.49 32.51
N MET A 319 2.66 -5.20 32.41
CA MET A 319 2.11 -3.89 32.80
C MET A 319 2.40 -3.58 34.28
N MET A 320 2.20 -4.57 35.16
CA MET A 320 2.48 -4.42 36.59
C MET A 320 3.97 -4.16 36.85
N LEU A 321 4.87 -4.91 36.20
CA LEU A 321 6.32 -4.69 36.27
C LEU A 321 6.71 -3.27 35.83
N GLY A 322 6.13 -2.77 34.74
CA GLY A 322 6.36 -1.41 34.27
C GLY A 322 5.97 -0.37 35.32
N SER A 323 4.82 -0.54 35.98
CA SER A 323 4.37 0.37 37.04
C SER A 323 5.29 0.37 38.29
N LEU A 324 5.81 -0.80 38.67
CA LEU A 324 6.72 -0.95 39.81
C LEU A 324 8.09 -0.34 39.51
N LEU A 325 8.62 -0.57 38.30
CA LEU A 325 9.85 0.04 37.82
C LEU A 325 9.74 1.57 37.78
N TYR A 326 8.64 2.08 37.24
CA TYR A 326 8.35 3.52 37.23
C TYR A 326 8.39 4.11 38.65
N LYS A 327 7.68 3.49 39.60
CA LYS A 327 7.64 3.94 41.00
C LYS A 327 9.04 3.93 41.65
N CYS A 328 9.83 2.88 41.41
CA CYS A 328 11.20 2.77 41.90
C CYS A 328 12.10 3.89 41.35
N LEU A 329 12.00 4.18 40.05
CA LEU A 329 12.79 5.20 39.38
C LEU A 329 12.43 6.61 39.85
N VAL A 330 11.13 6.91 40.00
CA VAL A 330 10.67 8.20 40.53
C VAL A 330 11.13 8.41 41.98
N THR A 331 11.05 7.38 42.82
CA THR A 331 11.48 7.46 44.23
C THR A 331 13.00 7.63 44.37
N TYR A 332 13.78 7.14 43.41
CA TYR A 332 15.23 7.32 43.39
C TYR A 332 15.66 8.66 42.78
N ALA A 333 14.93 9.16 41.78
CA ALA A 333 15.25 10.37 41.04
C ALA A 333 14.81 11.68 41.72
N SER A 334 14.05 11.63 42.82
CA SER A 334 13.61 12.79 43.62
C SER A 334 14.73 13.63 44.28
N GLY A 335 15.99 13.42 43.90
CA GLY A 335 17.16 14.17 44.37
C GLY A 335 17.57 15.40 43.54
N GLY A 336 16.78 15.87 42.56
CA GLY A 336 17.02 17.17 41.93
C GLY A 336 16.67 17.35 40.44
N GLU A 337 16.21 16.33 39.72
CA GLU A 337 15.74 16.50 38.33
C GLU A 337 14.25 16.84 38.27
N SER A 338 13.84 17.72 37.33
CA SER A 338 12.42 18.02 37.13
C SER A 338 11.68 16.75 36.73
N THR A 339 10.51 16.51 37.32
CA THR A 339 9.71 15.31 37.09
C THR A 339 9.45 15.09 35.58
N LEU A 340 9.33 16.17 34.81
CA LEU A 340 9.17 16.14 33.35
C LEU A 340 10.38 15.54 32.60
N VAL A 341 11.61 15.87 33.02
CA VAL A 341 12.84 15.33 32.40
C VAL A 341 12.97 13.84 32.67
N LEU A 342 12.59 13.40 33.88
CA LEU A 342 12.56 11.98 34.22
C LEU A 342 11.55 11.22 33.36
N HIS A 343 10.34 11.76 33.18
CA HIS A 343 9.33 11.17 32.29
C HIS A 343 9.85 11.09 30.85
N ALA A 344 10.43 12.16 30.31
CA ALA A 344 10.97 12.18 28.95
C ALA A 344 12.09 11.15 28.74
N LYS A 345 13.00 11.00 29.72
CA LYS A 345 14.07 9.99 29.68
C LYS A 345 13.49 8.58 29.72
N LEU A 346 12.48 8.34 30.56
CA LEU A 346 11.85 7.04 30.68
C LEU A 346 11.07 6.65 29.43
N SER A 347 10.28 7.58 28.88
CA SER A 347 9.59 7.40 27.59
C SER A 347 10.59 7.14 26.46
N SER A 348 11.72 7.85 26.44
CA SER A 348 12.79 7.60 25.46
C SER A 348 13.43 6.21 25.64
N LEU A 349 13.61 5.75 26.88
CA LEU A 349 14.11 4.40 27.16
C LEU A 349 13.11 3.32 26.77
N THR A 350 11.81 3.52 26.99
CA THR A 350 10.77 2.58 26.53
C THR A 350 10.70 2.53 24.99
N LEU A 351 10.84 3.68 24.32
CA LEU A 351 10.91 3.73 22.85
C LEU A 351 12.19 3.09 22.33
N MET A 352 13.33 3.30 23.02
CA MET A 352 14.61 2.69 22.65
C MET A 352 14.59 1.17 22.86
N THR A 353 14.01 0.67 23.96
CA THR A 353 13.87 -0.78 24.20
C THR A 353 12.87 -1.42 23.25
N ALA A 354 11.76 -0.75 22.92
CA ALA A 354 10.85 -1.19 21.87
C ALA A 354 11.56 -1.21 20.51
N ALA A 355 12.32 -0.17 20.17
CA ALA A 355 13.12 -0.12 18.95
C ALA A 355 14.24 -1.16 18.92
N PHE A 356 14.84 -1.50 20.06
CA PHE A 356 15.88 -2.51 20.18
C PHE A 356 15.29 -3.93 20.11
N ALA A 357 14.12 -4.16 20.71
CA ALA A 357 13.37 -5.41 20.58
C ALA A 357 12.90 -5.60 19.13
N LEU A 358 12.40 -4.53 18.50
CA LEU A 358 12.10 -4.49 17.07
C LEU A 358 13.37 -4.79 16.27
N ALA A 359 14.51 -4.14 16.57
CA ALA A 359 15.78 -4.34 15.89
C ALA A 359 16.29 -5.79 16.02
N SER A 360 16.16 -6.37 17.21
CA SER A 360 16.56 -7.75 17.52
C SER A 360 15.69 -8.77 16.79
N PHE A 361 14.40 -8.47 16.58
CA PHE A 361 13.50 -9.26 15.72
C PHE A 361 13.75 -8.98 14.23
N THR A 362 14.12 -7.75 13.86
CA THR A 362 14.40 -7.35 12.47
C THR A 362 15.68 -7.96 11.93
N ALA A 363 16.64 -8.28 12.80
CA ALA A 363 17.89 -8.95 12.43
C ALA A 363 17.69 -10.41 11.98
N MET A 364 16.55 -11.04 12.29
CA MET A 364 16.24 -12.38 11.80
C MET A 364 15.19 -12.45 10.68
N ILE A 365 14.29 -11.46 10.53
CA ILE A 365 13.21 -11.55 9.50
C ILE A 365 12.88 -10.22 8.78
N ALA A 366 13.18 -9.03 9.32
CA ALA A 366 12.50 -7.80 8.87
C ALA A 366 13.32 -6.76 8.11
N VAL A 367 14.64 -6.89 7.94
CA VAL A 367 15.38 -6.01 6.99
C VAL A 367 14.89 -6.17 5.53
N PRO A 368 14.44 -7.36 5.06
CA PRO A 368 13.81 -7.47 3.74
C PRO A 368 12.36 -6.96 3.69
N VAL A 369 11.62 -6.94 4.82
CA VAL A 369 10.16 -6.69 4.86
C VAL A 369 9.79 -5.26 5.25
N LEU A 370 10.57 -4.58 6.10
CA LEU A 370 10.32 -3.18 6.44
C LEU A 370 10.77 -2.20 5.35
N LEU A 371 11.70 -2.61 4.48
CA LEU A 371 11.99 -1.86 3.25
C LEU A 371 10.88 -2.01 2.18
N SER A 372 10.06 -3.08 2.25
CA SER A 372 8.92 -3.28 1.32
C SER A 372 7.60 -2.69 1.81
N LEU A 373 7.46 -2.32 3.09
CA LEU A 373 6.25 -1.70 3.64
C LEU A 373 6.28 -0.16 3.71
N ALA A 374 7.45 0.48 3.54
CA ALA A 374 7.54 1.94 3.37
C ALA A 374 7.23 2.41 1.94
N THR A 375 7.18 1.49 0.98
CA THR A 375 6.42 1.65 -0.26
C THR A 375 5.05 1.08 0.02
N SER A 376 4.07 1.93 0.35
CA SER A 376 2.70 1.57 0.05
C SER A 376 2.68 1.25 -1.44
N ALA A 377 2.60 -0.03 -1.80
CA ALA A 377 2.24 -0.48 -3.14
C ALA A 377 0.77 -0.07 -3.35
N PHE A 378 0.53 1.23 -3.44
CA PHE A 378 -0.53 1.69 -4.30
C PHE A 378 -0.12 1.23 -5.68
N ALA A 379 -0.89 0.30 -6.25
CA ALA A 379 -0.78 -0.04 -7.65
C ALA A 379 -0.65 1.27 -8.45
N ALA A 380 0.38 1.37 -9.28
CA ALA A 380 0.65 2.57 -10.05
C ALA A 380 -0.59 2.94 -10.86
N SER A 381 -1.12 4.14 -10.63
CA SER A 381 -2.32 4.62 -11.30
C SER A 381 -2.02 4.92 -12.77
N ALA A 382 -3.06 5.00 -13.61
CA ALA A 382 -2.90 5.42 -15.01
C ALA A 382 -2.19 6.78 -15.15
N SER A 383 -2.36 7.70 -14.19
CA SER A 383 -1.62 8.97 -14.17
C SER A 383 -0.14 8.81 -13.86
N ASP A 384 0.26 7.84 -13.02
CA ASP A 384 1.66 7.60 -12.70
C ASP A 384 2.40 7.07 -13.93
N TRP A 385 1.73 6.20 -14.71
CA TRP A 385 2.26 5.61 -15.94
C TRP A 385 2.48 6.62 -17.08
N GLN A 386 1.71 7.70 -17.17
CA GLN A 386 1.88 8.73 -18.22
C GLN A 386 3.28 9.38 -18.21
N SER A 387 3.91 9.45 -17.03
CA SER A 387 5.25 10.02 -16.85
C SER A 387 6.39 9.07 -17.25
N ARG A 388 6.09 7.78 -17.45
CA ARG A 388 7.07 6.72 -17.64
C ARG A 388 7.53 6.58 -19.08
N SER A 389 8.60 5.81 -19.24
CA SER A 389 9.14 5.34 -20.52
C SER A 389 9.45 3.84 -20.39
N ILE A 390 8.88 3.05 -21.29
CA ILE A 390 8.86 1.59 -21.21
C ILE A 390 9.94 0.99 -22.11
N TYR A 391 10.70 0.04 -21.57
CA TYR A 391 11.62 -0.80 -22.32
C TYR A 391 11.03 -2.22 -22.44
N GLN A 392 10.61 -2.61 -23.65
CA GLN A 392 10.01 -3.91 -23.92
C GLN A 392 11.09 -4.96 -24.20
N VAL A 393 11.01 -6.10 -23.52
CA VAL A 393 11.94 -7.23 -23.68
C VAL A 393 11.20 -8.53 -23.97
N VAL A 394 11.80 -9.38 -24.80
CA VAL A 394 11.46 -10.81 -24.85
C VAL A 394 12.33 -11.52 -23.82
N THR A 395 11.71 -12.10 -22.78
CA THR A 395 12.43 -12.64 -21.62
C THR A 395 13.52 -13.63 -22.01
N ASP A 396 13.22 -14.57 -22.90
CA ASP A 396 14.16 -15.59 -23.42
C ASP A 396 15.35 -15.02 -24.21
N ARG A 397 15.23 -13.79 -24.73
CA ARG A 397 16.17 -13.21 -25.70
C ARG A 397 16.96 -12.02 -25.15
N PHE A 398 16.62 -11.55 -23.95
CA PHE A 398 17.26 -10.36 -23.39
C PHE A 398 18.57 -10.67 -22.69
N ALA A 399 18.56 -11.55 -21.68
CA ALA A 399 19.73 -11.85 -20.86
C ALA A 399 19.61 -13.20 -20.14
N THR A 400 20.70 -13.94 -20.08
CA THR A 400 20.83 -15.23 -19.37
C THR A 400 21.21 -15.03 -17.91
N ALA A 401 20.91 -16.01 -17.03
CA ALA A 401 21.17 -15.90 -15.60
C ALA A 401 22.68 -15.92 -15.24
N ASP A 402 23.50 -16.60 -16.04
CA ASP A 402 24.94 -16.74 -15.85
C ASP A 402 25.76 -15.69 -16.62
N GLY A 403 25.09 -14.80 -17.36
CA GLY A 403 25.71 -13.83 -18.24
C GLY A 403 26.36 -14.43 -19.49
N SER A 404 26.12 -15.72 -19.76
CA SER A 404 26.59 -16.35 -20.99
C SER A 404 25.83 -15.81 -22.22
N GLY A 405 26.51 -15.80 -23.36
CA GLY A 405 25.88 -15.52 -24.64
C GLY A 405 25.76 -16.78 -25.48
N PRO A 406 24.82 -17.70 -25.17
CA PRO A 406 24.66 -18.93 -25.95
C PRO A 406 24.28 -18.60 -27.39
N SER A 407 24.53 -19.56 -28.30
CA SER A 407 24.03 -19.45 -29.67
C SER A 407 22.51 -19.37 -29.65
N CYS A 408 21.96 -18.42 -30.40
CA CYS A 408 20.53 -18.19 -30.50
C CYS A 408 20.21 -17.79 -31.93
N ASN A 409 19.97 -18.79 -32.76
CA ASN A 409 19.52 -18.58 -34.12
C ASN A 409 18.00 -18.42 -34.12
N THR A 410 17.52 -17.25 -34.54
CA THR A 410 16.08 -16.94 -34.56
C THR A 410 15.29 -17.91 -35.43
N ALA A 411 15.89 -18.43 -36.52
CA ALA A 411 15.25 -19.39 -37.41
C ALA A 411 14.94 -20.73 -36.73
N ASP A 412 15.65 -21.09 -35.65
CA ASP A 412 15.42 -22.34 -34.93
C ASP A 412 14.14 -22.29 -34.09
N ARG A 413 13.63 -21.09 -33.76
CA ARG A 413 12.40 -20.85 -32.99
C ARG A 413 12.36 -21.61 -31.64
N LYS A 414 13.49 -21.69 -30.94
CA LYS A 414 13.65 -22.39 -29.66
C LYS A 414 13.92 -21.44 -28.50
N TYR A 415 13.81 -21.94 -27.28
CA TYR A 415 14.35 -21.28 -26.10
C TYR A 415 15.87 -21.11 -26.24
N CYS A 416 16.35 -19.91 -25.96
CA CYS A 416 17.77 -19.55 -25.98
C CYS A 416 18.33 -19.35 -24.57
N GLY A 417 17.50 -19.34 -23.52
CA GLY A 417 17.92 -19.40 -22.12
C GLY A 417 17.90 -18.06 -21.38
N GLY A 418 17.20 -17.06 -21.90
CA GLY A 418 16.98 -15.81 -21.18
C GLY A 418 16.02 -15.97 -19.99
N THR A 419 16.27 -15.24 -18.90
CA THR A 419 15.58 -15.45 -17.61
C THR A 419 15.28 -14.14 -16.89
N TYR A 420 14.38 -14.17 -15.90
CA TYR A 420 14.12 -13.03 -15.02
C TYR A 420 15.39 -12.54 -14.31
N LYS A 421 16.23 -13.48 -13.84
CA LYS A 421 17.51 -13.17 -13.20
C LYS A 421 18.51 -12.49 -14.14
N GLY A 422 18.52 -12.90 -15.40
CA GLY A 422 19.30 -12.22 -16.44
C GLY A 422 18.85 -10.78 -16.63
N ILE A 423 17.54 -10.52 -16.65
CA ILE A 423 16.98 -9.16 -16.71
C ILE A 423 17.42 -8.35 -15.48
N THR A 424 17.26 -8.90 -14.28
CA THR A 424 17.67 -8.26 -13.01
C THR A 424 19.13 -7.82 -13.05
N SER A 425 20.01 -8.64 -13.62
CA SER A 425 21.46 -8.38 -13.72
C SER A 425 21.82 -7.28 -14.72
N HIS A 426 20.91 -6.88 -15.62
CA HIS A 426 21.15 -5.89 -16.67
C HIS A 426 20.24 -4.65 -16.54
N LEU A 427 19.62 -4.42 -15.38
CA LEU A 427 18.81 -3.23 -15.13
C LEU A 427 19.59 -1.91 -15.28
N ASP A 428 20.90 -1.93 -15.03
CA ASP A 428 21.77 -0.74 -15.23
C ASP A 428 21.84 -0.32 -16.69
N TYR A 429 21.80 -1.27 -17.64
CA TYR A 429 21.77 -0.99 -19.07
C TYR A 429 20.49 -0.25 -19.47
N ILE A 430 19.34 -0.74 -18.99
CA ILE A 430 18.02 -0.18 -19.26
C ILE A 430 17.89 1.21 -18.61
N GLN A 431 18.20 1.31 -17.32
CA GLN A 431 18.09 2.55 -16.56
C GLN A 431 19.10 3.61 -17.04
N GLY A 432 20.27 3.18 -17.52
CA GLY A 432 21.28 4.06 -18.10
C GLY A 432 20.80 4.85 -19.32
N MET A 433 19.86 4.29 -20.09
CA MET A 433 19.20 4.97 -21.21
C MET A 433 18.02 5.86 -20.77
N GLY A 434 17.72 5.91 -19.47
CA GLY A 434 16.67 6.76 -18.90
C GLY A 434 15.28 6.13 -18.86
N PHE A 435 15.14 4.84 -19.18
CA PHE A 435 13.88 4.12 -18.97
C PHE A 435 13.58 3.92 -17.48
N ASP A 436 12.31 3.96 -17.12
CA ASP A 436 11.82 3.78 -15.75
C ASP A 436 10.64 2.81 -15.67
N ALA A 437 10.42 2.02 -16.71
CA ALA A 437 9.55 0.85 -16.69
C ALA A 437 10.08 -0.21 -17.66
N ILE A 438 9.81 -1.49 -17.38
CA ILE A 438 10.05 -2.59 -18.31
C ILE A 438 8.75 -3.32 -18.61
N TRP A 439 8.61 -3.81 -19.85
CA TRP A 439 7.54 -4.72 -20.25
C TRP A 439 8.17 -6.07 -20.63
N ILE A 440 7.83 -7.12 -19.88
CA ILE A 440 8.32 -8.49 -20.10
C ILE A 440 7.27 -9.39 -20.76
N SER A 441 7.70 -10.46 -21.42
CA SER A 441 6.85 -11.50 -22.02
C SER A 441 5.86 -12.14 -21.04
N PRO A 442 4.80 -12.83 -21.52
CA PRO A 442 3.85 -13.51 -20.65
C PRO A 442 4.50 -14.56 -19.76
N ILE A 443 4.14 -14.54 -18.48
CA ILE A 443 4.81 -15.31 -17.43
C ILE A 443 4.26 -16.74 -17.25
N THR A 444 3.11 -17.03 -17.84
CA THR A 444 2.37 -18.30 -17.66
C THR A 444 3.03 -19.47 -18.37
N LYS A 445 2.81 -20.67 -17.85
CA LYS A 445 3.34 -21.91 -18.43
C LYS A 445 2.80 -22.12 -19.84
N ASN A 446 3.73 -22.35 -20.77
CA ASN A 446 3.46 -22.54 -22.19
C ASN A 446 3.43 -24.03 -22.57
N ILE A 447 2.89 -24.35 -23.73
CA ILE A 447 2.96 -25.70 -24.30
C ILE A 447 4.41 -26.17 -24.42
N GLY A 448 4.66 -27.42 -24.04
CA GLY A 448 5.99 -28.02 -24.05
C GLY A 448 6.39 -28.57 -25.43
N GLY A 449 7.71 -28.68 -25.64
CA GLY A 449 8.30 -29.28 -26.83
C GLY A 449 8.33 -28.37 -28.05
N SER A 450 9.05 -28.82 -29.09
CA SER A 450 9.09 -28.15 -30.39
C SER A 450 7.88 -28.55 -31.21
N ASN A 451 6.97 -27.60 -31.41
CA ASN A 451 5.81 -27.72 -32.27
C ASN A 451 6.20 -27.39 -33.72
N GLY A 452 5.26 -27.47 -34.67
CA GLY A 452 5.57 -27.18 -36.08
C GLY A 452 6.10 -25.77 -36.34
N TYR A 453 5.87 -24.82 -35.42
CA TYR A 453 6.42 -23.47 -35.43
C TYR A 453 7.46 -23.20 -34.34
N GLY A 454 8.05 -24.24 -33.75
CA GLY A 454 9.05 -24.13 -32.68
C GLY A 454 8.45 -24.23 -31.28
N GLU A 455 9.12 -23.63 -30.31
CA GLU A 455 8.80 -23.70 -28.88
C GLU A 455 8.13 -22.42 -28.39
N GLY A 456 7.38 -22.47 -27.28
CA GLY A 456 6.70 -21.31 -26.69
C GLY A 456 7.60 -20.28 -25.99
N TYR A 457 8.81 -20.03 -26.52
CA TYR A 457 9.84 -19.14 -25.92
C TYR A 457 9.39 -17.70 -25.73
N HIS A 458 8.35 -17.29 -26.43
CA HIS A 458 7.79 -15.95 -26.41
C HIS A 458 6.71 -15.74 -25.35
N GLY A 459 6.15 -16.80 -24.76
CA GLY A 459 5.15 -16.72 -23.71
C GLY A 459 3.68 -16.72 -24.18
N TYR A 460 3.40 -16.37 -25.43
CA TYR A 460 2.03 -16.31 -26.00
C TYR A 460 1.34 -17.64 -26.31
N TRP A 461 1.88 -18.79 -25.92
CA TRP A 461 1.24 -20.09 -26.09
C TRP A 461 0.88 -20.72 -24.75
N PRO A 462 0.04 -20.05 -23.93
CA PRO A 462 -0.27 -20.52 -22.59
C PRO A 462 -1.01 -21.86 -22.64
N MET A 463 -0.74 -22.70 -21.65
CA MET A 463 -1.47 -23.93 -21.37
C MET A 463 -1.94 -24.03 -19.91
N ASP A 464 -1.25 -23.35 -18.99
CA ASP A 464 -1.57 -23.36 -17.57
C ASP A 464 -1.31 -21.98 -16.96
N LEU A 465 -2.39 -21.35 -16.48
CA LEU A 465 -2.36 -20.00 -15.90
C LEU A 465 -1.75 -19.95 -14.49
N TYR A 466 -1.73 -21.06 -13.76
CA TYR A 466 -1.30 -21.09 -12.35
C TYR A 466 0.17 -21.48 -12.16
N ASN A 467 0.82 -21.96 -13.22
CA ASN A 467 2.24 -22.25 -13.22
C ASN A 467 2.99 -21.24 -14.10
N LEU A 468 4.25 -20.96 -13.73
CA LEU A 468 5.10 -20.07 -14.52
C LEU A 468 5.74 -20.81 -15.70
N ASN A 469 6.21 -20.04 -16.68
CA ASN A 469 7.00 -20.56 -17.78
C ASN A 469 8.32 -21.17 -17.27
N ASP A 470 8.50 -22.47 -17.50
CA ASP A 470 9.66 -23.25 -17.04
C ASP A 470 11.00 -22.70 -17.60
N GLY A 471 10.98 -21.97 -18.71
CA GLY A 471 12.17 -21.41 -19.35
C GLY A 471 12.66 -20.08 -18.76
N PHE A 472 11.83 -19.34 -18.01
CA PHE A 472 12.18 -17.98 -17.56
C PHE A 472 12.74 -17.90 -16.15
N GLY A 473 12.56 -18.94 -15.34
CA GLY A 473 13.01 -19.01 -13.96
C GLY A 473 11.87 -19.31 -12.97
N THR A 474 12.14 -19.11 -11.69
CA THR A 474 11.22 -19.43 -10.60
C THR A 474 10.34 -18.23 -10.22
N ALA A 475 9.31 -18.49 -9.40
CA ALA A 475 8.48 -17.43 -8.82
C ALA A 475 9.28 -16.45 -7.95
N ASP A 476 10.33 -16.93 -7.28
CA ASP A 476 11.21 -16.09 -6.48
C ASP A 476 12.08 -15.19 -7.36
N ASP A 477 12.56 -15.68 -8.51
CA ASP A 477 13.31 -14.86 -9.47
C ASP A 477 12.45 -13.71 -10.02
N LEU A 478 11.15 -13.96 -10.28
CA LEU A 478 10.22 -12.92 -10.72
C LEU A 478 9.94 -11.88 -9.63
N LYS A 479 9.79 -12.32 -8.37
CA LYS A 479 9.68 -11.41 -7.21
C LYS A 479 10.95 -10.59 -7.01
N GLU A 480 12.12 -11.20 -7.20
CA GLU A 480 13.41 -10.51 -7.13
C GLU A 480 13.52 -9.43 -8.22
N LEU A 481 13.10 -9.74 -9.46
CA LEU A 481 13.05 -8.77 -10.55
C LEU A 481 12.13 -7.59 -10.20
N SER A 482 10.92 -7.86 -9.73
CA SER A 482 9.96 -6.84 -9.28
C SER A 482 10.57 -5.95 -8.18
N ALA A 483 11.11 -6.54 -7.12
CA ALA A 483 11.75 -5.82 -6.02
C ALA A 483 12.97 -5.00 -6.47
N ALA A 484 13.77 -5.51 -7.41
CA ALA A 484 14.93 -4.81 -7.95
C ALA A 484 14.53 -3.59 -8.79
N LEU A 485 13.44 -3.67 -9.55
CA LEU A 485 12.86 -2.53 -10.28
C LEU A 485 12.34 -1.48 -9.30
N HIS A 486 11.55 -1.89 -8.30
CA HIS A 486 11.00 -0.95 -7.31
C HIS A 486 12.08 -0.23 -6.51
N LYS A 487 13.16 -0.92 -6.13
CA LYS A 487 14.33 -0.32 -5.47
C LYS A 487 14.99 0.79 -6.32
N ARG A 488 14.85 0.70 -7.64
CA ARG A 488 15.36 1.68 -8.61
C ARG A 488 14.35 2.76 -8.99
N GLY A 489 13.15 2.73 -8.42
CA GLY A 489 12.03 3.60 -8.82
C GLY A 489 11.49 3.28 -10.22
N MET A 490 11.66 2.04 -10.69
CA MET A 490 11.17 1.56 -11.97
C MET A 490 9.93 0.67 -11.81
N TYR A 491 9.11 0.57 -12.86
CA TYR A 491 7.89 -0.25 -12.86
C TYR A 491 8.04 -1.55 -13.66
N LEU A 492 7.33 -2.58 -13.20
CA LEU A 492 7.19 -3.86 -13.88
C LEU A 492 5.83 -3.93 -14.58
N MET A 493 5.87 -4.02 -15.92
CA MET A 493 4.73 -4.39 -16.75
C MET A 493 4.85 -5.84 -17.21
N VAL A 494 3.79 -6.62 -17.03
CA VAL A 494 3.73 -8.02 -17.46
C VAL A 494 2.72 -8.18 -18.58
N ASP A 495 3.11 -8.89 -19.63
CA ASP A 495 2.21 -9.26 -20.71
C ASP A 495 1.26 -10.39 -20.27
N VAL A 496 -0.01 -10.32 -20.68
CA VAL A 496 -1.03 -11.32 -20.35
C VAL A 496 -1.84 -11.70 -21.59
N VAL A 497 -2.09 -13.00 -21.73
CA VAL A 497 -2.94 -13.56 -22.79
C VAL A 497 -4.24 -14.04 -22.17
N VAL A 498 -5.36 -13.48 -22.65
CA VAL A 498 -6.72 -13.87 -22.23
C VAL A 498 -7.41 -14.67 -23.32
N ASN A 499 -7.17 -14.34 -24.58
CA ASN A 499 -7.98 -14.83 -25.70
C ASN A 499 -7.97 -16.36 -25.87
N HIS A 500 -6.81 -17.00 -25.74
CA HIS A 500 -6.63 -18.37 -26.19
C HIS A 500 -5.64 -19.15 -25.35
N PHE A 501 -5.75 -20.49 -25.41
CA PHE A 501 -4.68 -21.42 -25.07
C PHE A 501 -4.12 -22.06 -26.34
N ALA A 502 -2.82 -22.35 -26.36
CA ALA A 502 -2.23 -23.00 -27.54
C ALA A 502 -2.43 -24.51 -27.50
N ALA A 503 -2.72 -25.08 -28.67
CA ALA A 503 -2.99 -26.49 -28.87
C ALA A 503 -2.20 -27.04 -30.06
N THR A 504 -1.73 -28.28 -29.94
CA THR A 504 -0.98 -28.99 -31.00
C THR A 504 -1.87 -29.82 -31.92
N SER A 505 -3.18 -29.76 -31.72
CA SER A 505 -4.19 -30.45 -32.54
C SER A 505 -5.51 -29.69 -32.51
N THR A 506 -6.38 -29.96 -33.47
CA THR A 506 -7.74 -29.40 -33.55
C THR A 506 -8.79 -30.48 -33.24
N PRO A 507 -10.02 -30.10 -32.86
CA PRO A 507 -11.13 -31.04 -32.74
C PRO A 507 -11.35 -31.87 -34.02
N PRO A 508 -11.74 -33.16 -33.90
CA PRO A 508 -12.08 -33.90 -32.68
C PRO A 508 -10.87 -34.52 -31.96
N SER A 509 -9.63 -34.32 -32.45
CA SER A 509 -8.43 -34.94 -31.88
C SER A 509 -7.89 -34.21 -30.64
N LEU A 510 -8.32 -32.96 -30.44
CA LEU A 510 -7.93 -32.14 -29.29
C LEU A 510 -8.53 -32.70 -27.99
N THR A 511 -7.69 -32.79 -26.96
CA THR A 511 -8.10 -33.14 -25.60
C THR A 511 -7.87 -31.98 -24.66
N TYR A 512 -8.85 -31.67 -23.81
CA TYR A 512 -8.82 -30.48 -22.96
C TYR A 512 -8.24 -30.71 -21.55
N GLY A 513 -8.08 -31.97 -21.13
CA GLY A 513 -7.65 -32.31 -19.76
C GLY A 513 -6.24 -31.86 -19.36
N GLY A 514 -5.40 -31.44 -20.33
CA GLY A 514 -4.05 -30.92 -20.08
C GLY A 514 -3.96 -29.41 -19.82
N TYR A 515 -5.09 -28.69 -19.92
CA TYR A 515 -5.14 -27.24 -19.76
C TYR A 515 -5.67 -26.87 -18.37
N SER A 516 -5.15 -25.77 -17.81
CA SER A 516 -5.52 -25.31 -16.47
C SER A 516 -5.71 -23.79 -16.44
N PRO A 517 -6.81 -23.27 -15.90
CA PRO A 517 -7.95 -23.97 -15.28
C PRO A 517 -8.97 -24.56 -16.28
N PHE A 518 -8.92 -24.18 -17.54
CA PHE A 518 -9.95 -24.48 -18.54
C PHE A 518 -9.75 -25.87 -19.14
N ASN A 519 -10.33 -26.89 -18.51
CA ASN A 519 -10.12 -28.29 -18.86
C ASN A 519 -11.32 -28.97 -19.53
N ALA A 520 -12.38 -28.21 -19.80
CA ALA A 520 -13.59 -28.69 -20.48
C ALA A 520 -13.74 -28.04 -21.85
N GLU A 521 -14.28 -28.79 -22.83
CA GLU A 521 -14.60 -28.25 -24.18
C GLU A 521 -15.54 -27.04 -24.11
N THR A 522 -16.44 -27.00 -23.12
CA THR A 522 -17.38 -25.89 -22.91
C THR A 522 -16.72 -24.57 -22.49
N ASP A 523 -15.47 -24.61 -22.03
CA ASP A 523 -14.69 -23.42 -21.71
C ASP A 523 -14.15 -22.72 -22.96
N TYR A 524 -14.31 -23.33 -24.14
CA TYR A 524 -13.81 -22.85 -25.42
C TYR A 524 -14.95 -22.54 -26.38
N HIS A 525 -14.72 -21.62 -27.31
CA HIS A 525 -15.62 -21.40 -28.42
C HIS A 525 -15.63 -22.59 -29.39
N PRO A 526 -16.75 -22.84 -30.08
CA PRO A 526 -16.81 -23.85 -31.14
C PRO A 526 -15.70 -23.65 -32.17
N PHE A 527 -15.08 -24.75 -32.59
CA PHE A 527 -13.95 -24.69 -33.51
C PHE A 527 -14.33 -24.09 -34.86
N CYS A 528 -13.74 -22.95 -35.17
CA CYS A 528 -13.71 -22.30 -36.48
C CYS A 528 -12.44 -21.45 -36.53
N PHE A 529 -11.81 -21.28 -37.69
CA PHE A 529 -10.77 -20.26 -37.86
C PHE A 529 -11.39 -18.95 -38.33
N ILE A 530 -10.77 -17.83 -37.99
CA ILE A 530 -11.15 -16.51 -38.50
C ILE A 530 -10.87 -16.48 -40.01
N THR A 531 -11.90 -16.25 -40.82
CA THR A 531 -11.78 -16.15 -42.28
C THR A 531 -12.05 -14.74 -42.82
N ASP A 532 -12.84 -13.93 -42.10
CA ASP A 532 -13.21 -12.57 -42.44
C ASP A 532 -12.99 -11.64 -41.25
N PHE A 533 -11.91 -10.85 -41.33
CA PHE A 533 -11.54 -9.88 -40.30
C PHE A 533 -12.46 -8.64 -40.26
N ASN A 534 -13.40 -8.49 -41.20
CA ASN A 534 -14.43 -7.43 -41.14
C ASN A 534 -15.65 -7.86 -40.32
N ASN A 535 -15.80 -9.16 -40.03
CA ASN A 535 -16.87 -9.67 -39.19
C ASN A 535 -16.40 -9.74 -37.73
N GLN A 536 -16.71 -8.71 -36.95
CA GLN A 536 -16.27 -8.60 -35.55
C GLN A 536 -16.66 -9.81 -34.70
N THR A 537 -17.84 -10.41 -34.92
CA THR A 537 -18.25 -11.63 -34.19
C THR A 537 -17.35 -12.81 -34.53
N GLN A 538 -16.93 -12.95 -35.79
CA GLN A 538 -15.99 -14.00 -36.16
C GLN A 538 -14.60 -13.73 -35.57
N VAL A 539 -14.17 -12.47 -35.53
CA VAL A 539 -12.90 -12.06 -34.92
C VAL A 539 -12.86 -12.36 -33.42
N GLU A 540 -14.02 -12.29 -32.74
CA GLU A 540 -14.17 -12.50 -31.30
C GLU A 540 -14.45 -13.95 -30.87
N GLN A 541 -14.96 -14.81 -31.77
CA GLN A 541 -15.46 -16.15 -31.40
C GLN A 541 -14.86 -17.30 -32.22
N CYS A 542 -14.00 -17.01 -33.21
CA CYS A 542 -13.24 -18.02 -33.93
C CYS A 542 -11.77 -17.99 -33.55
N TRP A 543 -11.14 -19.14 -33.68
CA TRP A 543 -9.79 -19.44 -33.25
C TRP A 543 -8.76 -18.74 -34.13
N LEU A 544 -7.70 -18.27 -33.48
CA LEU A 544 -6.47 -17.82 -34.12
C LEU A 544 -5.54 -19.02 -34.42
N GLY A 545 -4.45 -18.75 -35.12
CA GLY A 545 -3.48 -19.77 -35.53
C GLY A 545 -3.98 -20.60 -36.70
N ASP A 546 -3.50 -21.84 -36.78
CA ASP A 546 -3.84 -22.77 -37.86
C ASP A 546 -3.78 -24.23 -37.36
N THR A 547 -3.84 -25.20 -38.29
CA THR A 547 -3.83 -26.62 -37.94
C THR A 547 -2.49 -27.12 -37.39
N THR A 548 -1.41 -26.36 -37.54
CA THR A 548 -0.08 -26.70 -37.02
C THR A 548 0.04 -26.32 -35.55
N VAL A 549 -0.35 -25.10 -35.21
CA VAL A 549 -0.51 -24.62 -33.82
C VAL A 549 -1.81 -23.84 -33.76
N ALA A 550 -2.83 -24.48 -33.21
CA ALA A 550 -4.15 -23.89 -33.08
C ALA A 550 -4.21 -23.09 -31.78
N LEU A 551 -4.77 -21.89 -31.82
CA LEU A 551 -4.99 -21.09 -30.62
C LEU A 551 -6.45 -21.27 -30.22
N SER A 552 -6.68 -22.25 -29.34
CA SER A 552 -8.00 -22.64 -28.84
C SER A 552 -8.63 -21.47 -28.10
N ASP A 553 -9.66 -20.91 -28.71
CA ASP A 553 -10.28 -19.66 -28.28
C ASP A 553 -11.16 -19.88 -27.05
N ILE A 554 -10.94 -19.08 -26.02
CA ILE A 554 -11.61 -19.20 -24.74
C ILE A 554 -12.99 -18.52 -24.81
N ASN A 555 -14.02 -19.20 -24.31
CA ASN A 555 -15.39 -18.69 -24.28
C ASN A 555 -15.56 -17.61 -23.20
N THR A 556 -15.22 -16.37 -23.56
CA THR A 556 -15.26 -15.19 -22.66
C THR A 556 -16.68 -14.69 -22.35
N GLU A 557 -17.70 -15.33 -22.90
CA GLU A 557 -19.13 -15.14 -22.62
C GLU A 557 -19.57 -15.98 -21.41
N SER A 558 -18.80 -17.01 -21.05
CA SER A 558 -19.05 -17.84 -19.86
C SER A 558 -18.71 -17.09 -18.57
N GLU A 559 -19.69 -16.94 -17.67
CA GLU A 559 -19.47 -16.30 -16.36
C GLU A 559 -18.37 -17.00 -15.54
N ASN A 560 -18.24 -18.32 -15.66
CA ASN A 560 -17.20 -19.08 -14.97
C ASN A 560 -15.80 -18.67 -15.45
N VAL A 561 -15.62 -18.53 -16.77
CA VAL A 561 -14.38 -18.10 -17.40
C VAL A 561 -14.02 -16.69 -16.96
N VAL A 562 -14.98 -15.76 -17.03
CA VAL A 562 -14.80 -14.37 -16.61
C VAL A 562 -14.37 -14.26 -15.14
N ASN A 563 -15.07 -14.96 -14.24
CA ASN A 563 -14.75 -14.96 -12.81
C ASN A 563 -13.36 -15.55 -12.52
N THR A 564 -12.99 -16.58 -13.29
CA THR A 564 -11.68 -17.23 -13.18
C THR A 564 -10.56 -16.28 -13.60
N TYR A 565 -10.69 -15.60 -14.75
CA TYR A 565 -9.71 -14.61 -15.19
C TYR A 565 -9.61 -13.41 -14.24
N ASN A 566 -10.73 -12.89 -13.74
CA ASN A 566 -10.74 -11.79 -12.77
C ASN A 566 -10.00 -12.16 -11.48
N THR A 567 -10.18 -13.40 -11.00
CA THR A 567 -9.47 -13.91 -9.82
C THR A 567 -8.00 -14.11 -10.11
N TRP A 568 -7.68 -14.69 -11.27
CA TRP A 568 -6.30 -14.95 -11.69
C TRP A 568 -5.50 -13.65 -11.84
N VAL A 569 -6.02 -12.65 -12.56
CA VAL A 569 -5.30 -11.39 -12.80
C VAL A 569 -5.07 -10.62 -11.50
N LYS A 570 -6.05 -10.64 -10.59
CA LYS A 570 -5.91 -10.05 -9.25
C LYS A 570 -4.81 -10.74 -8.42
N ASN A 571 -4.75 -12.07 -8.51
CA ASN A 571 -3.79 -12.85 -7.75
C ASN A 571 -2.36 -12.64 -8.27
N ILE A 572 -2.13 -12.69 -9.59
CA ILE A 572 -0.77 -12.51 -10.14
C ILE A 572 -0.25 -11.10 -9.90
N THR A 573 -1.10 -10.07 -10.06
CA THR A 573 -0.70 -8.66 -9.87
C THR A 573 -0.31 -8.40 -8.43
N SER A 574 -1.11 -8.88 -7.47
CA SER A 574 -0.80 -8.77 -6.05
C SER A 574 0.38 -9.62 -5.63
N PHE A 575 0.50 -10.86 -6.12
CA PHE A 575 1.52 -11.81 -5.64
C PHE A 575 2.93 -11.47 -6.13
N TYR A 576 3.05 -10.95 -7.36
CA TYR A 576 4.33 -10.55 -7.95
C TYR A 576 4.59 -9.04 -7.88
N SER A 577 3.68 -8.27 -7.26
CA SER A 577 3.76 -6.80 -7.18
C SER A 577 3.95 -6.16 -8.56
N ILE A 578 3.08 -6.52 -9.50
CA ILE A 578 3.10 -5.99 -10.88
C ILE A 578 2.50 -4.59 -10.86
N ASP A 579 3.09 -3.64 -11.57
CA ASP A 579 2.65 -2.23 -11.61
C ASP A 579 1.70 -1.94 -12.78
N GLY A 580 1.71 -2.79 -13.82
CA GLY A 580 0.85 -2.68 -14.98
C GLY A 580 0.81 -3.96 -15.81
N ILE A 581 -0.22 -4.10 -16.64
CA ILE A 581 -0.38 -5.23 -17.54
C ILE A 581 -0.46 -4.76 -19.00
N ARG A 582 0.28 -5.42 -19.89
CA ARG A 582 0.01 -5.34 -21.33
C ARG A 582 -0.89 -6.51 -21.69
N ILE A 583 -1.98 -6.25 -22.39
CA ILE A 583 -2.97 -7.26 -22.74
C ILE A 583 -2.83 -7.59 -24.22
N ASP A 584 -2.53 -8.85 -24.51
CA ASP A 584 -2.44 -9.38 -25.85
C ASP A 584 -3.84 -9.53 -26.51
N THR A 585 -3.89 -9.44 -27.84
CA THR A 585 -5.04 -9.85 -28.66
C THR A 585 -6.38 -9.24 -28.25
N VAL A 586 -6.39 -7.97 -27.80
CA VAL A 586 -7.58 -7.34 -27.21
C VAL A 586 -8.80 -7.32 -28.14
N LYS A 587 -8.58 -7.14 -29.44
CA LYS A 587 -9.66 -7.05 -30.43
C LYS A 587 -10.39 -8.38 -30.69
N HIS A 588 -9.82 -9.48 -30.20
CA HIS A 588 -10.35 -10.84 -30.34
C HIS A 588 -11.21 -11.26 -29.15
N VAL A 589 -11.42 -10.38 -28.18
CA VAL A 589 -12.34 -10.61 -27.06
C VAL A 589 -13.40 -9.53 -27.05
N ARG A 590 -14.65 -9.93 -26.77
CA ARG A 590 -15.78 -9.02 -26.62
C ARG A 590 -15.48 -7.84 -25.68
N LYS A 591 -15.89 -6.64 -26.09
CA LYS A 591 -15.52 -5.39 -25.39
C LYS A 591 -15.96 -5.32 -23.92
N ASP A 592 -17.09 -5.93 -23.58
CA ASP A 592 -17.65 -5.89 -22.23
C ASP A 592 -16.96 -6.83 -21.23
N PHE A 593 -16.04 -7.68 -21.67
CA PHE A 593 -15.12 -8.42 -20.80
C PHE A 593 -14.14 -7.49 -20.07
N TRP A 594 -13.57 -6.51 -20.79
CA TRP A 594 -12.41 -5.74 -20.35
C TRP A 594 -12.61 -4.89 -19.09
N PRO A 595 -13.73 -4.16 -18.88
CA PRO A 595 -13.87 -3.30 -17.71
C PRO A 595 -13.77 -4.05 -16.39
N ALA A 596 -14.34 -5.26 -16.31
CA ALA A 596 -14.27 -6.10 -15.11
C ALA A 596 -12.86 -6.67 -14.89
N PHE A 597 -12.20 -7.08 -15.97
CA PHE A 597 -10.84 -7.62 -15.94
C PHE A 597 -9.81 -6.58 -15.51
N VAL A 598 -9.82 -5.40 -16.14
CA VAL A 598 -8.93 -4.27 -15.81
C VAL A 598 -9.19 -3.78 -14.38
N LYS A 599 -10.45 -3.69 -13.96
CA LYS A 599 -10.75 -3.33 -12.56
C LYS A 599 -10.24 -4.38 -11.57
N SER A 600 -10.27 -5.66 -11.94
CA SER A 600 -9.82 -6.76 -11.08
C SER A 600 -8.30 -6.85 -11.00
N SER A 601 -7.57 -6.48 -12.06
CA SER A 601 -6.10 -6.39 -12.03
C SER A 601 -5.63 -5.33 -11.02
N GLY A 602 -6.42 -4.26 -10.84
CA GLY A 602 -6.13 -3.19 -9.89
C GLY A 602 -4.93 -2.31 -10.27
N VAL A 603 -4.36 -2.51 -11.45
CA VAL A 603 -3.14 -1.86 -11.96
C VAL A 603 -3.40 -1.29 -13.35
N PHE A 604 -2.53 -0.40 -13.83
CA PHE A 604 -2.64 0.15 -15.19
C PHE A 604 -2.67 -0.93 -16.27
N SER A 605 -3.58 -0.81 -17.23
CA SER A 605 -3.68 -1.73 -18.37
C SER A 605 -3.41 -1.04 -19.71
N ILE A 606 -2.62 -1.68 -20.58
CA ILE A 606 -2.45 -1.27 -21.98
C ILE A 606 -2.80 -2.42 -22.94
N GLY A 607 -3.76 -2.20 -23.82
CA GLY A 607 -4.24 -3.23 -24.75
C GLY A 607 -3.60 -3.20 -26.14
N GLU A 608 -3.40 -4.37 -26.72
CA GLU A 608 -2.99 -4.53 -28.12
C GLU A 608 -4.20 -4.63 -29.05
N VAL A 609 -4.46 -3.56 -29.81
CA VAL A 609 -5.48 -3.52 -30.86
C VAL A 609 -4.80 -3.24 -32.19
N LEU A 610 -4.36 -4.31 -32.87
CA LEU A 610 -3.72 -4.22 -34.18
C LEU A 610 -4.74 -3.82 -35.26
N SER A 611 -4.85 -2.52 -35.52
CA SER A 611 -5.62 -1.93 -36.62
C SER A 611 -5.03 -0.59 -37.03
N ASN A 612 -5.12 -0.25 -38.32
CA ASN A 612 -4.75 1.06 -38.85
C ASN A 612 -5.90 2.09 -38.73
N GLU A 613 -7.11 1.65 -38.37
CA GLU A 613 -8.27 2.53 -38.24
C GLU A 613 -8.29 3.21 -36.86
N THR A 614 -8.05 4.52 -36.85
CA THR A 614 -8.00 5.34 -35.62
C THR A 614 -9.29 5.26 -34.80
N GLN A 615 -10.45 5.26 -35.45
CA GLN A 615 -11.74 5.17 -34.75
C GLN A 615 -11.95 3.79 -34.11
N TYR A 616 -11.60 2.71 -34.81
CA TYR A 616 -11.74 1.35 -34.30
C TYR A 616 -10.84 1.13 -33.09
N THR A 617 -9.56 1.49 -33.18
CA THR A 617 -8.60 1.39 -32.07
C THR A 617 -8.97 2.32 -30.91
N GLY A 618 -9.38 3.55 -31.23
CA GLY A 618 -9.77 4.55 -30.23
C GLY A 618 -10.95 4.13 -29.36
N ASP A 619 -11.91 3.37 -29.89
CA ASP A 619 -13.08 2.92 -29.12
C ASP A 619 -12.69 1.99 -27.95
N TYR A 620 -11.59 1.23 -28.06
CA TYR A 620 -11.11 0.38 -26.96
C TYR A 620 -10.60 1.18 -25.75
N THR A 621 -10.22 2.44 -25.93
CA THR A 621 -9.85 3.34 -24.80
C THR A 621 -11.02 3.63 -23.85
N ASN A 622 -12.24 3.24 -24.21
CA ASN A 622 -13.39 3.31 -23.31
C ASN A 622 -13.41 2.18 -22.26
N TYR A 623 -12.72 1.07 -22.53
CA TYR A 623 -12.81 -0.17 -21.74
C TYR A 623 -11.53 -0.51 -20.96
N MET A 624 -10.44 0.22 -21.19
CA MET A 624 -9.13 0.07 -20.53
C MET A 624 -8.40 1.41 -20.44
N ASP A 625 -7.32 1.48 -19.65
CA ASP A 625 -6.60 2.73 -19.40
C ASP A 625 -5.85 3.28 -20.63
N ALA A 626 -5.27 2.39 -21.44
CA ALA A 626 -4.53 2.74 -22.65
C ALA A 626 -4.58 1.65 -23.73
N VAL A 627 -4.24 2.02 -24.95
CA VAL A 627 -4.03 1.08 -26.08
C VAL A 627 -2.69 1.36 -26.77
N LEU A 628 -2.11 0.37 -27.41
CA LEU A 628 -0.95 0.56 -28.29
C LEU A 628 -1.35 1.41 -29.51
N ASP A 629 -0.56 2.44 -29.81
CA ASP A 629 -0.84 3.40 -30.88
C ASP A 629 -0.43 2.88 -32.27
N TYR A 630 -1.08 1.80 -32.69
CA TYR A 630 -0.94 1.26 -34.05
C TYR A 630 -1.28 2.29 -35.15
N PRO A 631 -2.33 3.13 -35.02
CA PRO A 631 -2.62 4.15 -36.03
C PRO A 631 -1.43 5.08 -36.30
N SER A 632 -0.79 5.60 -35.24
CA SER A 632 0.45 6.39 -35.41
C SER A 632 1.60 5.56 -35.96
N TRP A 633 1.75 4.29 -35.55
CA TRP A 633 2.81 3.42 -36.06
C TRP A 633 2.73 3.27 -37.60
N PHE A 634 1.54 3.04 -38.17
CA PHE A 634 1.36 2.96 -39.63
C PHE A 634 1.74 4.27 -40.33
N ALA A 635 1.40 5.43 -39.75
CA ALA A 635 1.74 6.73 -40.33
C ALA A 635 3.25 7.01 -40.25
N VAL A 636 3.88 6.76 -39.12
CA VAL A 636 5.31 7.01 -38.87
C VAL A 636 6.19 6.11 -39.71
N THR A 637 5.86 4.81 -39.78
CA THR A 637 6.63 3.85 -40.59
C THR A 637 6.57 4.22 -42.08
N GLN A 638 5.40 4.53 -42.62
CA GLN A 638 5.26 4.98 -44.01
C GLN A 638 5.94 6.33 -44.30
N ALA A 639 6.00 7.22 -43.31
CA ALA A 639 6.63 8.53 -43.47
C ALA A 639 8.16 8.47 -43.51
N PHE A 640 8.78 7.58 -42.72
CA PHE A 640 10.24 7.57 -42.53
C PHE A 640 10.94 6.31 -43.08
N ALA A 641 10.24 5.27 -43.53
CA ALA A 641 10.88 4.08 -44.10
C ALA A 641 11.68 4.36 -45.39
N SER A 642 11.38 5.47 -46.09
CA SER A 642 12.13 5.92 -47.26
C SER A 642 12.16 7.44 -47.35
N THR A 643 13.01 7.97 -48.23
CA THR A 643 13.07 9.42 -48.49
C THR A 643 11.88 9.97 -49.29
N THR A 644 11.04 9.08 -49.82
CA THR A 644 9.82 9.40 -50.55
C THR A 644 8.55 9.12 -49.73
N GLY A 645 8.72 8.82 -48.44
CA GLY A 645 7.62 8.56 -47.52
C GLY A 645 6.68 9.75 -47.36
N ASN A 646 5.43 9.49 -46.99
CA ASN A 646 4.40 10.53 -46.89
C ASN A 646 4.27 11.06 -45.45
N ILE A 647 4.96 12.17 -45.14
CA ILE A 647 4.88 12.85 -43.84
C ILE A 647 3.49 13.42 -43.53
N ALA A 648 2.70 13.75 -44.56
CA ALA A 648 1.36 14.30 -44.33
C ALA A 648 0.43 13.32 -43.58
N LEU A 649 0.70 12.01 -43.64
CA LEU A 649 -0.03 11.00 -42.85
C LEU A 649 0.09 11.26 -41.35
N ILE A 650 1.27 11.65 -40.86
CA ILE A 650 1.48 11.98 -39.45
C ILE A 650 0.65 13.21 -39.08
N ALA A 651 0.69 14.26 -39.91
CA ALA A 651 -0.04 15.50 -39.68
C ALA A 651 -1.57 15.30 -39.70
N GLN A 652 -2.06 14.32 -40.46
CA GLN A 652 -3.48 13.94 -40.51
C GLN A 652 -3.89 13.07 -39.32
N ASN A 653 -3.01 12.14 -38.90
CA ASN A 653 -3.30 11.19 -37.83
C ASN A 653 -3.37 11.84 -36.44
N ILE A 654 -2.54 12.85 -36.15
CA ILE A 654 -2.50 13.52 -34.83
C ILE A 654 -3.88 14.08 -34.41
N PRO A 655 -4.58 14.88 -35.24
CA PRO A 655 -5.95 15.32 -34.93
C PRO A 655 -6.96 14.19 -34.79
N GLU A 656 -6.81 13.10 -35.55
CA GLU A 656 -7.74 11.96 -35.50
C GLU A 656 -7.59 11.18 -34.20
N THR A 657 -6.37 10.90 -33.75
CA THR A 657 -6.15 10.22 -32.45
C THR A 657 -6.67 11.07 -31.31
N GLN A 658 -6.45 12.39 -31.35
CA GLN A 658 -6.99 13.34 -30.37
C GLN A 658 -8.52 13.39 -30.33
N LYS A 659 -9.17 13.15 -31.47
CA LYS A 659 -10.63 13.17 -31.60
C LYS A 659 -11.27 11.85 -31.14
N TYR A 660 -10.75 10.71 -31.57
CA TYR A 660 -11.42 9.41 -31.37
C TYR A 660 -11.05 8.71 -30.07
N PHE A 661 -9.89 9.03 -29.48
CA PHE A 661 -9.45 8.40 -28.25
C PHE A 661 -10.06 9.14 -27.07
N LYS A 662 -10.52 8.42 -26.04
CA LYS A 662 -11.27 8.97 -24.90
C LYS A 662 -10.60 10.17 -24.22
N ASN A 663 -9.27 10.10 -24.05
CA ASN A 663 -8.45 11.17 -23.46
C ASN A 663 -7.51 11.81 -24.51
N GLY A 664 -7.88 11.73 -25.79
CA GLY A 664 -6.98 11.95 -26.92
C GLY A 664 -5.78 10.99 -26.91
N GLY A 665 -4.68 11.41 -27.55
CA GLY A 665 -3.46 10.59 -27.64
C GLY A 665 -2.70 10.41 -26.32
N ILE A 666 -3.14 10.98 -25.20
CA ILE A 666 -2.39 10.96 -23.92
C ILE A 666 -2.42 9.57 -23.27
N SER A 667 -3.48 8.79 -23.51
CA SER A 667 -3.70 7.45 -22.96
C SER A 667 -3.30 6.37 -23.97
N THR A 668 -2.09 6.43 -24.52
CA THR A 668 -1.60 5.47 -25.53
C THR A 668 -0.17 5.01 -25.25
N GLY A 669 0.22 3.87 -25.82
CA GLY A 669 1.61 3.43 -25.87
C GLY A 669 2.18 3.65 -27.27
N ALA A 670 3.12 4.59 -27.41
CA ALA A 670 3.76 4.92 -28.67
C ALA A 670 5.01 4.07 -28.88
N PHE A 671 5.08 3.33 -29.98
CA PHE A 671 6.20 2.45 -30.31
C PHE A 671 6.60 2.58 -31.78
N LEU A 672 7.83 2.18 -32.12
CA LEU A 672 8.32 2.09 -33.50
C LEU A 672 8.54 0.65 -33.94
N GLU A 673 9.08 -0.18 -33.03
CA GLU A 673 9.33 -1.60 -33.23
C GLU A 673 8.62 -2.40 -32.15
N ASN A 674 8.30 -3.65 -32.46
CA ASN A 674 7.82 -4.65 -31.50
C ASN A 674 8.21 -6.06 -32.01
N HIS A 675 7.70 -7.10 -31.36
CA HIS A 675 8.05 -8.50 -31.67
C HIS A 675 7.20 -9.15 -32.77
N ASP A 676 6.19 -8.46 -33.32
CA ASP A 676 5.26 -8.98 -34.34
C ASP A 676 5.45 -8.33 -35.71
N GLN A 677 6.03 -7.13 -35.73
CA GLN A 677 6.37 -6.41 -36.96
C GLN A 677 7.86 -6.54 -37.27
N PRO A 678 8.27 -6.42 -38.55
CA PRO A 678 9.68 -6.25 -38.89
C PRO A 678 10.29 -5.09 -38.11
N ARG A 679 11.57 -5.21 -37.76
CA ARG A 679 12.30 -4.06 -37.24
C ARG A 679 12.31 -2.95 -38.28
N PHE A 680 12.24 -1.71 -37.83
CA PHE A 680 12.22 -0.55 -38.71
C PHE A 680 13.48 -0.50 -39.58
N GLN A 681 14.62 -0.91 -39.02
CA GLN A 681 15.89 -0.95 -39.74
C GLN A 681 16.02 -2.09 -40.75
N SER A 682 15.04 -2.99 -40.84
CA SER A 682 14.93 -3.94 -41.96
C SER A 682 14.50 -3.25 -43.26
N TRP A 683 13.79 -2.11 -43.18
CA TRP A 683 13.38 -1.32 -44.34
C TRP A 683 14.41 -0.27 -44.74
N THR A 684 15.05 0.38 -43.75
CA THR A 684 16.08 1.40 -44.01
C THR A 684 17.18 1.40 -42.96
N THR A 685 18.43 1.42 -43.41
CA THR A 685 19.62 1.52 -42.56
C THR A 685 20.16 2.95 -42.46
N ASP A 686 19.49 3.93 -43.08
CA ASP A 686 19.85 5.34 -42.94
C ASP A 686 19.54 5.82 -41.51
N LEU A 687 20.58 6.01 -40.71
CA LEU A 687 20.47 6.43 -39.31
C LEU A 687 19.70 7.73 -39.13
N SER A 688 19.66 8.62 -40.12
CA SER A 688 18.93 9.89 -40.02
C SER A 688 17.42 9.63 -40.05
N LEU A 689 16.95 8.76 -40.97
CA LEU A 689 15.56 8.34 -41.02
C LEU A 689 15.14 7.60 -39.74
N VAL A 690 15.99 6.69 -39.27
CA VAL A 690 15.78 5.94 -38.02
C VAL A 690 15.67 6.87 -36.83
N LYS A 691 16.56 7.86 -36.70
CA LYS A 691 16.51 8.85 -35.63
C LYS A 691 15.24 9.71 -35.68
N ASN A 692 14.75 10.09 -36.85
CA ASN A 692 13.50 10.85 -36.97
C ASN A 692 12.29 10.03 -36.52
N ALA A 693 12.17 8.80 -37.02
CA ALA A 693 11.09 7.89 -36.64
C ALA A 693 11.11 7.58 -35.13
N MET A 694 12.29 7.32 -34.58
CA MET A 694 12.50 7.10 -33.15
C MET A 694 12.22 8.36 -32.33
N THR A 695 12.54 9.55 -32.82
CA THR A 695 12.24 10.80 -32.09
C THR A 695 10.75 10.99 -31.90
N TYR A 696 9.94 10.68 -32.92
CA TYR A 696 8.49 10.82 -32.86
C TYR A 696 7.88 10.07 -31.66
N THR A 697 8.32 8.84 -31.38
CA THR A 697 7.75 8.02 -30.30
C THR A 697 7.98 8.58 -28.90
N PHE A 698 9.01 9.41 -28.69
CA PHE A 698 9.31 10.03 -27.39
C PHE A 698 8.66 11.39 -27.18
N VAL A 699 8.36 12.11 -28.28
CA VAL A 699 7.80 13.46 -28.23
C VAL A 699 6.28 13.50 -28.43
N THR A 700 5.69 12.41 -28.91
CA THR A 700 4.24 12.29 -29.12
C THR A 700 3.44 12.27 -27.82
N ASP A 701 2.11 12.36 -27.97
CA ASP A 701 1.18 12.04 -26.89
C ASP A 701 1.28 10.55 -26.52
N GLY A 702 1.18 10.25 -25.22
CA GLY A 702 1.27 8.87 -24.71
C GLY A 702 2.60 8.52 -24.06
N ILE A 703 2.75 7.22 -23.77
CA ILE A 703 3.88 6.58 -23.09
C ILE A 703 4.82 6.03 -24.17
N PRO A 704 6.09 6.47 -24.24
CA PRO A 704 7.05 5.89 -25.16
C PRO A 704 7.40 4.46 -24.78
N ILE A 705 7.42 3.58 -25.78
CA ILE A 705 7.82 2.18 -25.68
C ILE A 705 8.94 1.95 -26.69
N LEU A 706 10.07 1.43 -26.21
CA LEU A 706 11.18 0.99 -27.05
C LEU A 706 11.34 -0.52 -26.95
N TYR A 707 11.37 -1.19 -28.10
CA TYR A 707 11.61 -2.62 -28.19
C TYR A 707 13.10 -2.91 -28.21
N TYR A 708 13.55 -3.84 -27.37
CA TYR A 708 14.98 -4.12 -27.22
C TYR A 708 15.66 -4.45 -28.56
N GLY A 709 16.90 -4.00 -28.71
CA GLY A 709 17.69 -4.15 -29.93
C GLY A 709 17.52 -3.00 -30.92
N GLN A 710 16.43 -2.22 -30.83
CA GLN A 710 16.23 -1.00 -31.63
C GLN A 710 17.36 0.02 -31.38
N GLU A 711 17.79 0.15 -30.13
CA GLU A 711 18.92 0.99 -29.72
C GLU A 711 20.28 0.47 -30.20
N GLN A 712 20.36 -0.82 -30.53
CA GLN A 712 21.60 -1.49 -30.97
C GLN A 712 21.74 -1.59 -32.49
N GLY A 713 20.71 -1.24 -33.25
CA GLY A 713 20.79 -1.28 -34.70
C GLY A 713 20.23 -2.56 -35.33
N TYR A 714 19.37 -3.32 -34.64
CA TYR A 714 18.89 -4.61 -35.13
C TYR A 714 18.01 -4.49 -36.37
N THR A 715 18.17 -5.43 -37.31
CA THR A 715 17.58 -5.38 -38.66
C THR A 715 16.70 -6.59 -39.00
N GLY A 716 16.31 -7.40 -38.00
CA GLY A 716 15.43 -8.54 -38.18
C GLY A 716 14.16 -8.21 -38.96
N GLY A 717 13.83 -9.05 -39.94
CA GLY A 717 12.57 -8.97 -40.69
C GLY A 717 11.37 -9.46 -39.86
N ASN A 718 10.39 -10.06 -40.53
CA ASN A 718 9.23 -10.66 -39.86
C ASN A 718 9.63 -11.78 -38.87
N GLU A 719 8.70 -12.12 -37.98
CA GLU A 719 8.79 -13.28 -37.07
C GLU A 719 9.30 -14.53 -37.83
N PRO A 720 10.35 -15.21 -37.32
CA PRO A 720 10.96 -15.07 -35.99
C PRO A 720 12.17 -14.12 -35.96
N ALA A 721 12.53 -13.51 -37.08
CA ALA A 721 13.79 -12.78 -37.24
C ALA A 721 13.86 -11.51 -36.38
N SER A 722 12.73 -10.90 -36.02
CA SER A 722 12.63 -9.73 -35.12
C SER A 722 12.91 -10.02 -33.63
N ARG A 723 13.25 -11.27 -33.27
CA ARG A 723 13.45 -11.73 -31.88
C ARG A 723 14.91 -12.11 -31.60
N GLU A 724 15.85 -11.33 -32.11
CA GLU A 724 17.30 -11.56 -31.96
C GLU A 724 17.74 -11.48 -30.50
N ALA A 725 18.79 -12.19 -30.09
CA ALA A 725 19.23 -12.18 -28.70
C ALA A 725 20.17 -11.00 -28.38
N LEU A 726 19.81 -10.17 -27.39
CA LEU A 726 20.51 -8.91 -27.11
C LEU A 726 21.95 -9.09 -26.63
N TRP A 727 22.26 -10.20 -25.97
CA TRP A 727 23.60 -10.47 -25.42
C TRP A 727 24.70 -10.49 -26.49
N PHE A 728 24.37 -10.71 -27.77
CA PHE A 728 25.34 -10.60 -28.87
C PHE A 728 25.90 -9.18 -29.07
N THR A 729 25.21 -8.16 -28.53
CA THR A 729 25.68 -6.78 -28.54
C THR A 729 26.63 -6.46 -27.39
N SER A 730 26.79 -7.40 -26.45
CA SER A 730 27.50 -7.20 -25.18
C SER A 730 26.98 -5.99 -24.38
N TYR A 731 25.72 -5.58 -24.62
CA TYR A 731 25.08 -4.43 -23.98
C TYR A 731 25.91 -3.14 -24.13
N GLN A 732 26.61 -3.00 -25.26
CA GLN A 732 27.51 -1.87 -25.49
C GLN A 732 26.73 -0.54 -25.50
N THR A 733 27.17 0.42 -24.69
CA THR A 733 26.55 1.76 -24.61
C THR A 733 27.42 2.85 -25.24
N GLN A 734 28.75 2.67 -25.28
CA GLN A 734 29.66 3.65 -25.85
C GLN A 734 29.77 3.52 -27.37
N ASN A 735 29.88 4.66 -28.07
CA ASN A 735 29.98 4.76 -29.53
C ASN A 735 28.77 4.14 -30.26
N LYS A 736 27.60 4.12 -29.60
CA LYS A 736 26.35 3.61 -30.17
C LYS A 736 25.40 4.78 -30.39
N PRO A 737 25.23 5.26 -31.64
CA PRO A 737 24.54 6.50 -31.92
C PRO A 737 23.06 6.48 -31.52
N LEU A 738 22.40 5.31 -31.58
CA LEU A 738 20.99 5.17 -31.22
C LEU A 738 20.79 5.07 -29.69
N VAL A 739 21.70 4.42 -28.96
CA VAL A 739 21.71 4.43 -27.48
C VAL A 739 21.84 5.86 -26.96
N GLU A 740 22.79 6.64 -27.49
CA GLU A 740 22.98 8.05 -27.13
C GLU A 740 21.75 8.91 -27.49
N HIS A 741 21.13 8.65 -28.64
CA HIS A 741 19.94 9.35 -29.11
C HIS A 741 18.75 9.12 -28.17
N VAL A 742 18.42 7.86 -27.85
CA VAL A 742 17.36 7.49 -26.92
C VAL A 742 17.59 8.08 -25.53
N SER A 743 18.84 8.03 -25.05
CA SER A 743 19.20 8.58 -23.74
C SER A 743 18.92 10.09 -23.67
N LYS A 744 19.23 10.84 -24.73
CA LYS A 744 18.92 12.27 -24.85
C LYS A 744 17.41 12.52 -24.92
N LEU A 745 16.66 11.72 -25.69
CA LEU A 745 15.20 11.86 -25.82
C LEU A 745 14.48 11.63 -24.47
N ASN A 746 14.84 10.55 -23.76
CA ASN A 746 14.30 10.27 -22.43
C ASN A 746 14.61 11.40 -21.45
N ALA A 747 15.86 11.86 -21.43
CA ALA A 747 16.27 12.96 -20.55
C ALA A 747 15.53 14.27 -20.89
N ALA A 748 15.32 14.57 -22.17
CA ALA A 748 14.59 15.76 -22.60
C ALA A 748 13.10 15.68 -22.25
N ARG A 749 12.47 14.50 -22.42
CA ARG A 749 11.09 14.27 -21.96
C ARG A 749 10.97 14.48 -20.45
N LYS A 750 11.90 13.94 -19.65
CA LYS A 750 11.92 14.14 -18.20
C LYS A 750 12.13 15.61 -17.80
N ALA A 751 13.00 16.33 -18.51
CA ALA A 751 13.19 17.77 -18.31
C ALA A 751 11.94 18.57 -18.66
N ALA A 752 11.24 18.21 -19.75
CA ALA A 752 9.99 18.86 -20.14
C ALA A 752 8.86 18.62 -19.11
N ILE A 753 8.75 17.39 -18.57
CA ILE A 753 7.81 17.06 -17.48
C ILE A 753 8.13 17.87 -16.21
N ALA A 754 9.40 17.94 -15.82
CA ALA A 754 9.83 18.69 -14.63
C ALA A 754 9.65 20.21 -14.79
N GLY A 755 9.85 20.72 -16.01
CA GLY A 755 9.76 22.14 -16.33
C GLY A 755 8.34 22.65 -16.60
N ASP A 756 7.36 21.76 -16.80
CA ASP A 756 5.95 22.12 -17.00
C ASP A 756 5.02 21.06 -16.40
N SER A 757 4.39 21.40 -15.27
CA SER A 757 3.40 20.55 -14.59
C SER A 757 2.22 20.11 -15.48
N LYS A 758 1.93 20.82 -16.58
CA LYS A 758 0.85 20.49 -17.52
C LYS A 758 1.33 19.68 -18.73
N PHE A 759 2.62 19.37 -18.84
CA PHE A 759 3.17 18.69 -20.01
C PHE A 759 2.45 17.37 -20.33
N LEU A 760 2.16 16.56 -19.30
CA LEU A 760 1.49 15.26 -19.46
C LEU A 760 0.03 15.38 -19.92
N SER A 761 -0.66 16.46 -19.54
CA SER A 761 -2.06 16.72 -19.92
C SER A 761 -2.20 17.57 -21.20
N THR A 762 -1.10 18.13 -21.71
CA THR A 762 -1.10 18.94 -22.93
C THR A 762 -0.99 18.04 -24.14
N GLN A 763 -1.95 18.16 -25.05
CA GLN A 763 -1.94 17.46 -26.33
C GLN A 763 -0.93 18.09 -27.31
N MET A 764 -0.31 17.24 -28.13
CA MET A 764 0.65 17.66 -29.14
C MET A 764 -0.06 18.41 -30.29
N LYS A 765 0.52 19.51 -30.78
CA LYS A 765 -0.01 20.24 -31.94
C LYS A 765 0.98 20.17 -33.11
N VAL A 766 0.43 20.15 -34.33
CA VAL A 766 1.22 20.36 -35.55
C VAL A 766 1.42 21.87 -35.74
N VAL A 767 2.66 22.32 -35.81
CA VAL A 767 3.04 23.73 -35.99
C VAL A 767 3.26 24.05 -37.47
N ALA A 768 3.95 23.17 -38.18
CA ALA A 768 4.19 23.28 -39.61
C ALA A 768 4.27 21.89 -40.25
N ASN A 769 3.91 21.80 -41.51
CA ASN A 769 3.97 20.58 -42.30
C ASN A 769 4.31 20.92 -43.76
N SER A 770 5.17 20.11 -44.38
CA SER A 770 5.53 20.18 -45.80
C SER A 770 5.61 18.76 -46.38
N THR A 771 6.05 18.63 -47.63
CA THR A 771 6.24 17.31 -48.27
C THR A 771 7.23 16.42 -47.50
N HIS A 772 8.32 17.02 -46.98
CA HIS A 772 9.44 16.30 -46.38
C HIS A 772 9.72 16.64 -44.92
N ASN A 773 9.01 17.62 -44.33
CA ASN A 773 9.25 18.04 -42.96
C ASN A 773 7.94 18.18 -42.18
N ILE A 774 8.00 17.91 -40.89
CA ILE A 774 6.92 18.19 -39.94
C ILE A 774 7.50 18.77 -38.66
N ALA A 775 6.85 19.82 -38.15
CA ALA A 775 7.14 20.38 -36.85
C ALA A 775 5.95 20.17 -35.93
N VAL A 776 6.19 19.53 -34.79
CA VAL A 776 5.20 19.26 -33.75
C VAL A 776 5.64 19.92 -32.45
N GLN A 777 4.69 20.29 -31.61
CA GLN A 777 4.97 20.92 -30.34
C GLN A 777 4.06 20.36 -29.25
N LYS A 778 4.65 20.00 -28.11
CA LYS A 778 3.94 19.59 -26.89
C LYS A 778 4.40 20.44 -25.73
N GLY A 779 3.50 21.27 -25.19
CA GLY A 779 3.87 22.31 -24.23
C GLY A 779 4.96 23.24 -24.80
N LYS A 780 6.11 23.33 -24.12
CA LYS A 780 7.30 24.08 -24.57
C LYS A 780 8.35 23.22 -25.27
N LEU A 781 8.08 21.93 -25.51
CA LEU A 781 8.95 21.05 -26.29
C LEU A 781 8.57 21.15 -27.77
N LEU A 782 9.44 21.75 -28.59
CA LEU A 782 9.25 21.90 -30.02
C LEU A 782 10.14 20.89 -30.75
N THR A 783 9.56 20.09 -31.65
CA THR A 783 10.30 19.05 -32.37
C THR A 783 10.08 19.19 -33.86
N ALA A 784 11.18 19.12 -34.61
CA ALA A 784 11.20 19.17 -36.05
C ALA A 784 11.81 17.88 -36.62
N LEU A 785 11.05 17.25 -37.51
CA LEU A 785 11.39 15.97 -38.13
C LEU A 785 11.42 16.11 -39.65
N THR A 786 12.23 15.26 -40.29
CA THR A 786 12.37 15.21 -41.75
C THR A 786 12.61 13.80 -42.26
N ASN A 787 12.18 13.52 -43.49
CA ASN A 787 12.47 12.27 -44.18
C ASN A 787 13.45 12.43 -45.36
N VAL A 788 14.20 13.54 -45.48
CA VAL A 788 15.17 13.72 -46.59
C VAL A 788 16.37 12.75 -46.54
N GLY A 789 16.60 12.09 -45.40
CA GLY A 789 17.70 11.15 -45.19
C GLY A 789 19.08 11.82 -45.01
N SER A 790 20.11 11.00 -44.80
CA SER A 790 21.49 11.43 -44.51
C SER A 790 22.15 12.23 -45.63
N GLN A 791 21.72 12.00 -46.88
CA GLN A 791 22.22 12.68 -48.08
C GLN A 791 21.37 13.90 -48.46
N GLY A 792 20.31 14.19 -47.69
CA GLY A 792 19.44 15.34 -47.91
C GLY A 792 20.18 16.67 -47.70
N ALA A 793 19.80 17.68 -48.48
CA ALA A 793 20.29 19.03 -48.28
C ALA A 793 19.83 19.57 -46.92
N ALA A 794 20.61 20.49 -46.34
CA ALA A 794 20.16 21.17 -45.14
C ALA A 794 18.96 22.06 -45.47
N GLU A 795 17.86 21.86 -44.76
CA GLU A 795 16.66 22.66 -44.93
C GLU A 795 16.45 23.55 -43.70
N ASN A 796 16.21 24.84 -43.96
CA ASN A 796 15.87 25.81 -42.94
C ASN A 796 14.40 26.17 -43.10
N PHE A 797 13.65 26.17 -42.00
CA PHE A 797 12.29 26.68 -42.00
C PHE A 797 12.00 27.45 -40.72
N GLU A 798 11.30 28.57 -40.91
CA GLU A 798 10.85 29.43 -39.83
C GLU A 798 9.52 28.90 -39.27
N LEU A 799 9.51 28.62 -37.97
CA LEU A 799 8.32 28.19 -37.26
C LEU A 799 7.68 29.39 -36.55
N THR A 800 6.46 29.70 -36.96
CA THR A 800 5.64 30.77 -36.38
C THR A 800 4.64 30.19 -35.37
N GLY A 801 4.16 31.01 -34.43
CA GLY A 801 3.13 30.56 -33.47
C GLY A 801 3.61 29.52 -32.44
N THR A 802 4.92 29.47 -32.18
CA THR A 802 5.56 28.57 -31.20
C THR A 802 5.14 28.91 -29.76
N GLY A 803 4.77 30.17 -29.50
CA GLY A 803 4.42 30.63 -28.16
C GLY A 803 5.61 30.78 -27.20
N TYR A 804 6.84 30.87 -27.72
CA TYR A 804 8.00 31.32 -26.94
C TYR A 804 8.01 32.84 -26.76
N SER A 805 8.73 33.30 -25.75
CA SER A 805 8.91 34.72 -25.46
C SER A 805 9.94 35.33 -26.42
N ALA A 806 9.85 36.63 -26.66
CA ALA A 806 10.82 37.33 -27.49
C ALA A 806 12.25 37.17 -26.95
N ASN A 807 13.20 36.75 -27.80
CA ASN A 807 14.59 36.48 -27.44
C ASN A 807 14.80 35.39 -26.37
N GLU A 808 13.83 34.49 -26.18
CA GLU A 808 13.95 33.36 -25.27
C GLU A 808 15.11 32.43 -25.69
N GLN A 809 15.93 32.02 -24.72
CA GLN A 809 17.07 31.14 -24.93
C GLN A 809 16.61 29.68 -24.93
N LEU A 810 16.87 29.00 -26.04
CA LEU A 810 16.50 27.61 -26.29
C LEU A 810 17.76 26.78 -26.58
N VAL A 811 17.66 25.47 -26.51
CA VAL A 811 18.70 24.55 -26.97
C VAL A 811 18.08 23.43 -27.79
N ASP A 812 18.77 22.99 -28.83
CA ASP A 812 18.51 21.70 -29.46
C ASP A 812 19.23 20.60 -28.66
N ILE A 813 18.48 19.73 -27.99
CA ILE A 813 19.01 18.66 -27.13
C ILE A 813 19.79 17.59 -27.90
N ILE A 814 19.52 17.42 -29.20
CA ILE A 814 20.16 16.37 -30.01
C ILE A 814 21.60 16.80 -30.32
N SER A 815 21.77 18.02 -30.82
CA SER A 815 23.09 18.60 -31.16
C SER A 815 23.77 19.35 -30.01
N CYS A 816 23.04 19.67 -28.93
CA CYS A 816 23.46 20.58 -27.86
C CYS A 816 23.87 21.97 -28.37
N THR A 817 23.19 22.48 -29.39
CA THR A 817 23.41 23.82 -29.93
C THR A 817 22.37 24.80 -29.41
N ASN A 818 22.80 26.03 -29.08
CA ASN A 818 21.89 27.07 -28.63
C ASN A 818 21.09 27.64 -29.80
N VAL A 819 19.80 27.82 -29.58
CA VAL A 819 18.85 28.45 -30.50
C VAL A 819 18.20 29.62 -29.76
N THR A 820 17.94 30.73 -30.44
CA THR A 820 17.27 31.89 -29.82
C THR A 820 16.00 32.18 -30.60
N ALA A 821 14.88 32.33 -29.88
CA ALA A 821 13.64 32.79 -30.49
C ALA A 821 13.80 34.27 -30.94
N ASP A 822 13.20 34.65 -32.06
CA ASP A 822 13.30 36.01 -32.56
C ASP A 822 12.47 37.03 -31.71
N ALA A 823 12.42 38.28 -32.15
CA ALA A 823 11.66 39.33 -31.46
C ALA A 823 10.13 39.09 -31.44
N SER A 824 9.61 38.23 -32.33
CA SER A 824 8.20 37.83 -32.41
C SER A 824 7.93 36.48 -31.71
N GLY A 825 8.97 35.82 -31.18
CA GLY A 825 8.90 34.48 -30.61
C GLY A 825 9.01 33.34 -31.63
N ASN A 826 9.24 33.61 -32.91
CA ASN A 826 9.43 32.59 -33.94
C ASN A 826 10.79 31.88 -33.75
N VAL A 827 10.87 30.63 -34.21
CA VAL A 827 12.08 29.81 -34.10
C VAL A 827 12.50 29.33 -35.47
N ASN A 828 13.74 29.61 -35.86
CA ASN A 828 14.31 29.08 -37.09
C ASN A 828 14.99 27.74 -36.82
N VAL A 829 14.52 26.70 -37.49
CA VAL A 829 15.01 25.33 -37.37
C VAL A 829 15.88 25.02 -38.58
N ALA A 830 17.04 24.38 -38.35
CA ALA A 830 18.00 24.03 -39.39
C ALA A 830 18.27 22.52 -39.35
N LEU A 831 17.52 21.76 -40.15
CA LEU A 831 17.65 20.30 -40.23
C LEU A 831 18.87 19.92 -41.08
N LYS A 832 20.02 19.73 -40.41
CA LYS A 832 21.29 19.40 -41.06
C LYS A 832 21.51 17.90 -41.19
N GLY A 833 21.81 17.44 -42.40
CA GLY A 833 22.11 16.04 -42.69
C GLY A 833 20.95 15.09 -42.34
N GLY A 834 19.71 15.56 -42.51
CA GLY A 834 18.50 14.80 -42.21
C GLY A 834 18.27 14.46 -40.73
N ASN A 835 19.02 15.04 -39.79
CA ASN A 835 18.82 14.76 -38.36
C ASN A 835 17.62 15.54 -37.78
N PRO A 836 16.88 14.96 -36.82
CA PRO A 836 15.82 15.67 -36.12
C PRO A 836 16.40 16.76 -35.20
N GLN A 837 15.60 17.78 -34.92
CA GLN A 837 15.89 18.79 -33.89
C GLN A 837 14.80 18.78 -32.83
N VAL A 838 15.20 18.76 -31.55
CA VAL A 838 14.29 18.78 -30.41
C VAL A 838 14.70 19.93 -29.51
N ILE A 839 13.85 20.96 -29.47
CA ILE A 839 14.13 22.27 -28.90
C ILE A 839 13.35 22.45 -27.60
N ILE A 840 14.07 22.86 -26.55
CA ILE A 840 13.51 23.12 -25.22
C ILE A 840 14.10 24.42 -24.64
N PRO A 841 13.35 25.19 -23.83
CA PRO A 841 13.89 26.33 -23.10
C PRO A 841 15.02 25.95 -22.16
N VAL A 842 16.07 26.78 -22.12
CA VAL A 842 17.22 26.58 -21.22
C VAL A 842 16.80 26.58 -19.75
N SER A 843 15.74 27.32 -19.40
CA SER A 843 15.17 27.36 -18.06
C SER A 843 14.72 25.98 -17.56
N GLN A 844 14.19 25.13 -18.46
CA GLN A 844 13.68 23.79 -18.13
C GLN A 844 14.78 22.73 -18.03
N LEU A 845 16.02 23.05 -18.42
CA LEU A 845 17.16 22.11 -18.35
C LEU A 845 17.92 22.15 -17.04
N SER A 846 17.60 23.09 -16.15
CA SER A 846 18.29 23.28 -14.87
C SER A 846 18.26 21.98 -14.05
N GLY A 847 19.44 21.43 -13.75
CA GLY A 847 19.58 20.19 -12.97
C GLY A 847 19.49 18.88 -13.79
N SER A 848 19.19 18.94 -15.10
CA SER A 848 19.02 17.76 -15.95
C SER A 848 20.34 17.05 -16.31
N GLY A 849 21.48 17.76 -16.29
CA GLY A 849 22.75 17.21 -16.78
C GLY A 849 22.89 17.24 -18.31
N LEU A 850 21.86 17.67 -19.04
CA LEU A 850 21.87 17.75 -20.50
C LEU A 850 22.65 18.97 -20.97
N CYS A 851 23.42 18.79 -22.05
CA CYS A 851 24.11 19.86 -22.78
C CYS A 851 24.92 20.83 -21.89
N GLY A 852 25.59 20.31 -20.85
CA GLY A 852 26.45 21.10 -19.95
C GLY A 852 25.74 21.78 -18.78
N SER A 853 24.42 21.58 -18.60
CA SER A 853 23.73 21.97 -17.37
C SER A 853 24.25 21.14 -16.20
N ALA A 854 24.61 21.79 -15.08
CA ALA A 854 25.20 21.08 -13.94
C ALA A 854 24.20 20.06 -13.35
N LYS A 855 24.60 18.78 -13.30
CA LYS A 855 23.93 17.77 -12.43
C LYS A 855 24.11 18.23 -11.00
N SER A 856 23.04 18.41 -10.24
CA SER A 856 23.17 18.40 -8.78
C SER A 856 23.66 17.02 -8.40
N ALA A 857 24.94 16.93 -8.04
CA ALA A 857 25.56 15.69 -7.65
C ALA A 857 24.89 15.21 -6.34
N VAL A 858 24.21 14.06 -6.41
CA VAL A 858 23.97 13.25 -5.21
C VAL A 858 25.32 12.64 -4.86
N THR A 859 26.17 13.44 -4.22
CA THR A 859 27.42 12.99 -3.63
C THR A 859 27.09 12.58 -2.20
N THR A 860 27.13 11.29 -1.93
CA THR A 860 27.40 10.76 -0.58
C THR A 860 28.77 11.28 -0.15
N SER A 861 28.82 12.38 0.60
CA SER A 861 30.02 12.83 1.29
C SER A 861 29.81 12.81 2.80
N SER A 862 30.60 11.96 3.45
CA SER A 862 30.94 12.07 4.85
C SER A 862 31.68 13.39 5.09
N GLY A 863 31.17 14.22 5.99
CA GLY A 863 31.76 15.50 6.33
C GLY A 863 31.15 16.10 7.58
N SER A 864 31.83 15.89 8.70
CA SER A 864 31.64 16.58 9.97
C SER A 864 31.58 18.11 9.79
N ASN A 865 30.53 18.78 10.26
CA ASN A 865 30.71 19.90 11.18
C ASN A 865 29.43 20.36 11.89
N ASN A 866 29.69 20.81 13.12
CA ASN A 866 28.78 21.32 14.13
C ASN A 866 27.95 22.52 13.67
N GLY A 867 26.68 22.52 14.03
CA GLY A 867 25.76 23.65 13.91
C GLY A 867 24.46 23.34 14.64
N ALA A 868 24.50 23.43 15.97
CA ALA A 868 23.33 23.29 16.82
C ALA A 868 22.36 24.48 16.63
N SER A 869 21.09 24.23 16.97
CA SER A 869 19.97 25.16 17.18
C SER A 869 19.09 25.51 15.97
N THR A 870 17.95 24.79 15.86
CA THR A 870 16.57 25.28 15.50
C THR A 870 15.58 24.16 15.13
N VAL A 871 15.92 22.86 15.27
CA VAL A 871 15.06 21.72 14.82
C VAL A 871 14.00 21.26 15.85
N GLY A 872 13.93 21.85 17.05
CA GLY A 872 13.08 21.35 18.15
C GLY A 872 11.56 21.53 18.01
N PHE A 873 11.05 22.28 17.02
CA PHE A 873 9.62 22.60 16.93
C PHE A 873 8.87 21.90 15.77
N ALA A 874 9.58 21.34 14.78
CA ALA A 874 8.95 20.71 13.61
C ALA A 874 8.63 19.21 13.82
N SER A 875 9.36 18.52 14.70
CA SER A 875 9.16 17.08 14.95
C SER A 875 7.90 16.76 15.75
N ALA A 876 7.37 17.72 16.53
CA ALA A 876 6.14 17.53 17.30
C ALA A 876 4.86 17.62 16.45
N ILE A 877 4.89 18.42 15.38
CA ILE A 877 3.74 18.58 14.46
C ILE A 877 3.65 17.40 13.49
N LEU A 878 4.79 16.83 13.09
CA LEU A 878 4.83 15.65 12.20
C LEU A 878 4.32 14.38 12.91
N ALA A 879 4.60 14.21 14.21
CA ALA A 879 4.08 13.11 15.00
C ALA A 879 2.55 13.19 15.22
N ALA A 880 1.99 14.41 15.31
CA ALA A 880 0.54 14.63 15.42
C ALA A 880 -0.19 14.45 14.07
N ALA A 881 0.45 14.77 12.94
CA ALA A 881 -0.13 14.60 11.60
C ALA A 881 -0.22 13.13 11.17
N ILE A 882 0.74 12.29 11.59
CA ILE A 882 0.74 10.85 11.29
C ILE A 882 -0.41 10.11 11.99
N GLY A 883 -0.87 10.59 13.14
CA GLY A 883 -2.03 10.02 13.86
C GLY A 883 -3.39 10.31 13.21
N VAL A 884 -3.52 11.39 12.43
CA VAL A 884 -4.81 11.81 11.84
C VAL A 884 -5.01 11.26 10.42
N VAL A 885 -3.94 10.99 9.67
CA VAL A 885 -4.04 10.50 8.27
C VAL A 885 -4.27 8.99 8.18
N GLY A 886 -3.94 8.21 9.22
CA GLY A 886 -4.13 6.75 9.24
C GLY A 886 -5.58 6.26 9.42
N VAL A 887 -6.54 7.15 9.69
CA VAL A 887 -7.93 6.76 10.04
C VAL A 887 -8.93 6.99 8.90
N LEU A 888 -8.55 7.72 7.85
CA LEU A 888 -9.45 8.04 6.72
C LEU A 888 -9.71 6.93 5.67
N PRO A 889 -8.95 5.82 5.55
CA PRO A 889 -9.29 4.78 4.56
C PRO A 889 -10.39 3.80 4.99
N PHE A 890 -10.87 3.82 6.24
CA PHE A 890 -11.84 2.83 6.74
C PHE A 890 -13.31 3.29 6.72
N LEU A 891 -13.61 4.40 6.03
CA LEU A 891 -14.97 4.92 5.83
C LEU A 891 -15.50 4.85 4.39
N PHE A 892 -14.86 4.09 3.49
CA PHE A 892 -15.42 3.73 2.18
C PHE A 892 -15.28 2.23 1.88
#